data_AF-A0A8S8YTJ9-F1
#
_entry.id   AF-A0A8S8YTJ9-F1
#
_cell.length_a   1.000
_cell.length_b   1.000
_cell.length_c   1.000
_cell.angle_alpha   90.00
_cell.angle_beta   90.00
_cell.angle_gamma   90.00
#
_symmetry.space_group_name_H-M   'P 1'
#
loop_
_entity.id
_entity.type
_entity.pdbx_description
1 polymer ?
#
loop_
_entity_poly.entity_id
_entity_poly.type
_entity_poly.pdbx_seq_one_letter_code
_entity_poly.pdbx_strand_id
1 'polypeptide(L)'
;MDGDGRLNGPGDWDTDGDGMPDGFEFCYSFNSDYNWFLNPANSTDAYGDNDGDGLNNVEEFSVSYDWGPSNFTNPLDPDTDQDGMPDGWEFQSGIHPNDGSNADEDPDFDGYDADGDGAVTYKDMIGATTIERIDVVPGQYVQANNTILWVRTVVDSNYVNIPVKTDTPGWVYHIHVEVDDEVRSRLQELVTIVEQHERFTNLDEYNARDRDGDGVVDGRSTDPLDSDTDADGLIDGIEVIGWKIRIVDFGVREVIVRSDPGVFDTDRDGLSDSVEYYETFTNATDKDTDNDGLEDYREAVDGHPWYDNGTLVYYFTNASAFDTDNDGLEDGEEVVDGQDLYITHGNNADTDNDGLNDGDEVLFVPRPWQSATNPLLNDTDGDGQPDGWEMQVFSVQENTNSHSLWISKTNWLPPGCDSMMECGKGPGGWIWVNYVSGFASSGDRNDDGILDPHYFLYEMNLSGFNIPDEGRWALDPSFGSPVDSIYDIDNDTLQNSLEAPDRWDTNPVDHDSDGDKLPDGWEVRFSEEAIELGLVDNNTLNALGSRGPMDPRMPDSDLDGINDGNEDMDNDGLNRTILMYRYCPGWDNPQDFECHIDPYGPGSAFYDDLENYTNFEEYENGTSPINNDTDGDKWNDGSEVYHQDQDDDDMWSGWEYYFGYDPMDPSDSMIDSDGDGFVNKCESRWNTNPKDPNSFPSQGELCNNYE
;
A
#
# COMPACT_ATOMS: atom_id res chain seq x y z
N MET A 1 77.12 31.58 13.54
CA MET A 1 77.01 32.90 12.89
C MET A 1 77.46 32.76 11.46
N ASP A 2 76.63 32.09 10.68
CA ASP A 2 76.71 31.99 9.22
C ASP A 2 76.48 33.35 8.53
N GLY A 3 75.73 34.24 9.17
CA GLY A 3 75.37 35.58 8.70
C GLY A 3 73.89 35.77 8.35
N ASP A 4 72.99 34.85 8.72
CA ASP A 4 71.54 34.94 8.47
C ASP A 4 70.86 36.15 9.16
N GLY A 5 71.41 36.59 10.30
CA GLY A 5 70.92 37.72 11.09
C GLY A 5 70.07 37.37 12.31
N ARG A 6 69.94 36.09 12.68
CA ARG A 6 69.20 35.61 13.87
C ARG A 6 70.15 35.40 15.06
N LEU A 7 69.60 35.16 16.26
CA LEU A 7 70.34 35.07 17.54
C LEU A 7 69.81 33.93 18.43
N ASN A 8 69.76 32.72 17.87
CA ASN A 8 69.20 31.49 18.43
C ASN A 8 70.29 30.47 18.86
N GLY A 9 71.15 30.86 19.81
CA GLY A 9 71.96 29.91 20.58
C GLY A 9 73.00 29.11 19.78
N PRO A 10 73.31 27.86 20.18
CA PRO A 10 74.29 27.01 19.49
C PRO A 10 73.78 26.35 18.19
N GLY A 11 72.56 26.66 17.74
CA GLY A 11 71.96 26.17 16.47
C GLY A 11 72.10 27.14 15.29
N ASP A 12 73.15 27.98 15.31
CA ASP A 12 73.56 28.91 14.24
C ASP A 12 74.95 28.47 13.75
N TRP A 13 75.05 27.17 13.45
CA TRP A 13 76.19 26.55 12.82
C TRP A 13 75.64 25.33 12.08
N ASP A 14 75.61 25.42 10.76
CA ASP A 14 75.37 24.36 9.79
C ASP A 14 76.71 24.22 9.03
N THR A 15 77.39 23.09 9.21
CA THR A 15 78.79 22.90 8.79
C THR A 15 78.91 22.45 7.34
N ASP A 16 77.88 21.86 6.73
CA ASP A 16 77.90 21.40 5.33
C ASP A 16 76.88 22.07 4.39
N GLY A 17 75.87 22.74 4.94
CA GLY A 17 74.98 23.66 4.25
C GLY A 17 73.66 23.06 3.77
N ASP A 18 73.13 22.02 4.43
CA ASP A 18 71.87 21.37 4.05
C ASP A 18 70.60 21.97 4.66
N GLY A 19 70.73 22.83 5.67
CA GLY A 19 69.62 23.48 6.36
C GLY A 19 69.32 22.94 7.76
N MET A 20 69.91 21.81 8.16
CA MET A 20 69.91 21.33 9.55
C MET A 20 71.06 21.99 10.34
N PRO A 21 70.86 22.40 11.61
CA PRO A 21 71.97 22.85 12.44
C PRO A 21 72.78 21.67 13.02
N ASP A 22 74.11 21.85 13.12
CA ASP A 22 75.07 20.92 13.76
C ASP A 22 74.58 20.38 15.12
N GLY A 23 73.79 21.17 15.86
CA GLY A 23 73.25 20.83 17.17
C GLY A 23 72.05 19.88 17.15
N PHE A 24 71.20 19.95 16.13
CA PHE A 24 70.07 19.04 15.89
C PHE A 24 70.61 17.69 15.43
N GLU A 25 71.47 17.71 14.41
CA GLU A 25 72.19 16.53 13.93
C GLU A 25 73.08 15.88 15.00
N PHE A 26 73.67 16.66 15.92
CA PHE A 26 74.40 16.10 17.06
C PHE A 26 73.48 15.39 18.05
N CYS A 27 72.24 15.86 18.22
CA CYS A 27 71.24 15.22 19.07
C CYS A 27 70.84 13.86 18.50
N TYR A 28 70.56 13.81 17.20
CA TYR A 28 70.17 12.61 16.45
C TYR A 28 71.33 11.92 15.71
N SER A 29 72.59 12.13 16.14
CA SER A 29 73.77 11.51 15.52
C SER A 29 73.79 9.98 15.59
N PHE A 30 72.97 9.38 16.44
CA PHE A 30 72.90 7.94 16.64
C PHE A 30 71.47 7.45 16.65
N ASN A 31 71.18 6.46 15.80
CA ASN A 31 69.90 5.76 15.86
C ASN A 31 69.81 4.79 17.06
N SER A 32 68.67 4.14 17.23
CA SER A 32 68.39 3.16 18.28
C SER A 32 69.39 1.99 18.38
N ASP A 33 70.06 1.64 17.29
CA ASP A 33 71.14 0.62 17.22
C ASP A 33 72.56 1.18 17.53
N TYR A 34 72.67 2.47 17.88
CA TYR A 34 73.93 3.22 18.00
C TYR A 34 74.75 3.28 16.70
N ASN A 35 74.11 3.14 15.53
CA ASN A 35 74.74 3.46 14.26
C ASN A 35 74.70 4.97 14.02
N TRP A 36 75.73 5.49 13.34
CA TRP A 36 75.79 6.91 12.99
C TRP A 36 74.67 7.22 11.99
N PHE A 37 73.80 8.18 12.35
CA PHE A 37 72.62 8.57 11.59
C PHE A 37 72.84 9.95 10.94
N LEU A 38 72.39 11.05 11.55
CA LEU A 38 72.68 12.40 11.07
C LEU A 38 74.15 12.79 11.29
N ASN A 39 74.72 13.63 10.44
CA ASN A 39 76.15 13.94 10.46
C ASN A 39 76.45 15.38 9.98
N PRO A 40 76.94 16.29 10.86
CA PRO A 40 77.30 17.69 10.55
C PRO A 40 78.45 17.93 9.56
N ALA A 41 78.64 17.04 8.60
CA ALA A 41 79.64 17.08 7.54
C ALA A 41 79.21 16.24 6.31
N ASN A 42 77.94 15.85 6.21
CA ASN A 42 77.33 15.09 5.13
C ASN A 42 75.93 15.61 4.77
N SER A 43 75.87 16.65 3.96
CA SER A 43 74.68 17.31 3.38
C SER A 43 73.72 16.44 2.52
N THR A 44 73.64 15.14 2.76
CA THR A 44 72.82 14.17 2.02
C THR A 44 71.96 13.31 2.94
N ASP A 45 72.19 13.32 4.26
CA ASP A 45 71.27 12.70 5.21
C ASP A 45 70.03 13.57 5.46
N ALA A 46 70.06 14.89 5.26
CA ALA A 46 68.86 15.76 5.18
C ALA A 46 67.68 15.20 4.35
N TYR A 47 67.95 14.48 3.25
CA TYR A 47 66.92 13.96 2.33
C TYR A 47 66.37 12.57 2.71
N GLY A 48 66.78 12.01 3.85
CA GLY A 48 66.23 10.75 4.34
C GLY A 48 64.92 10.99 5.08
N ASP A 49 63.91 10.20 4.75
CA ASP A 49 62.74 9.90 5.58
C ASP A 49 63.01 8.47 6.11
N ASN A 50 63.02 8.31 7.44
CA ASN A 50 63.84 7.27 8.07
C ASN A 50 63.08 6.39 9.08
N ASP A 51 62.06 6.99 9.67
CA ASP A 51 60.90 6.48 10.39
C ASP A 51 59.75 6.13 9.44
N GLY A 52 59.59 6.86 8.32
CA GLY A 52 58.60 6.55 7.28
C GLY A 52 57.25 7.25 7.46
N ASP A 53 57.23 8.40 8.13
CA ASP A 53 56.02 9.16 8.50
C ASP A 53 55.55 10.11 7.38
N GLY A 54 56.48 10.57 6.53
CA GLY A 54 56.24 11.52 5.45
C GLY A 54 57.13 12.76 5.46
N LEU A 55 57.90 13.02 6.54
CA LEU A 55 58.89 14.11 6.59
C LEU A 55 60.30 13.57 6.34
N ASN A 56 61.11 14.37 5.64
CA ASN A 56 62.55 14.12 5.64
C ASN A 56 63.26 14.87 6.80
N ASN A 57 64.47 14.43 7.15
CA ASN A 57 65.27 14.92 8.26
C ASN A 57 65.45 16.46 8.32
N VAL A 58 65.36 17.19 7.19
CA VAL A 58 65.37 18.66 7.19
C VAL A 58 63.98 19.29 7.31
N GLU A 59 62.93 18.63 6.80
CA GLU A 59 61.53 19.01 7.02
C GLU A 59 61.13 18.88 8.50
N GLU A 60 61.57 17.81 9.14
CA GLU A 60 61.54 17.56 10.59
C GLU A 60 62.03 18.75 11.44
N PHE A 61 63.21 19.28 11.09
CA PHE A 61 63.72 20.48 11.73
C PHE A 61 62.92 21.73 11.34
N SER A 62 62.36 21.76 10.12
CA SER A 62 61.62 22.90 9.57
C SER A 62 60.28 23.17 10.25
N VAL A 63 59.65 22.16 10.87
CA VAL A 63 58.46 22.30 11.74
C VAL A 63 58.67 23.42 12.78
N SER A 64 59.90 23.57 13.28
CA SER A 64 60.27 24.61 14.24
C SER A 64 60.27 26.05 13.71
N TYR A 65 60.15 26.26 12.40
CA TYR A 65 59.99 27.59 11.81
C TYR A 65 58.57 28.12 11.90
N ASP A 66 57.59 27.22 11.80
CA ASP A 66 56.16 27.57 11.81
C ASP A 66 55.60 27.52 13.24
N TRP A 67 55.92 26.45 13.99
CA TRP A 67 55.40 26.24 15.36
C TRP A 67 56.34 26.74 16.47
N GLY A 68 57.62 26.94 16.17
CA GLY A 68 58.57 27.65 17.03
C GLY A 68 59.83 26.85 17.38
N PRO A 69 60.90 27.54 17.86
CA PRO A 69 62.28 27.02 17.86
C PRO A 69 62.59 25.90 18.88
N SER A 70 61.57 25.32 19.49
CA SER A 70 61.63 24.17 20.40
C SER A 70 60.76 22.99 19.93
N ASN A 71 59.98 23.18 18.86
CA ASN A 71 58.92 22.29 18.41
C ASN A 71 59.33 21.74 17.03
N PHE A 72 60.52 21.15 16.98
CA PHE A 72 60.95 20.27 15.89
C PHE A 72 60.59 18.83 16.28
N THR A 73 60.45 17.98 15.28
CA THR A 73 60.11 16.57 15.41
C THR A 73 61.38 15.70 15.55
N ASN A 74 61.22 14.39 15.65
CA ASN A 74 62.28 13.43 15.95
C ASN A 74 62.48 12.45 14.78
N PRO A 75 63.56 12.57 13.95
CA PRO A 75 63.70 11.80 12.70
C PRO A 75 64.09 10.32 12.86
N LEU A 76 63.67 9.72 13.98
CA LEU A 76 63.81 8.33 14.36
C LEU A 76 62.52 7.76 15.00
N ASP A 77 61.46 8.55 15.09
CA ASP A 77 60.24 8.26 15.86
C ASP A 77 59.06 8.95 15.14
N PRO A 78 58.22 8.20 14.39
CA PRO A 78 57.24 8.77 13.44
C PRO A 78 56.09 9.57 14.08
N ASP A 79 56.06 9.65 15.41
CA ASP A 79 55.02 10.24 16.26
C ASP A 79 55.77 10.77 17.50
N THR A 80 56.15 12.05 17.47
CA THR A 80 57.10 12.66 18.41
C THR A 80 56.52 12.81 19.81
N ASP A 81 55.22 13.03 19.94
CA ASP A 81 54.56 13.28 21.22
C ASP A 81 53.66 12.14 21.75
N GLN A 82 53.46 11.09 20.94
CA GLN A 82 52.83 9.80 21.24
C GLN A 82 51.32 9.87 21.43
N ASP A 83 50.63 10.62 20.57
CA ASP A 83 49.16 10.66 20.53
C ASP A 83 48.51 9.69 19.52
N GLY A 84 49.29 9.17 18.56
CA GLY A 84 48.86 8.22 17.54
C GLY A 84 48.77 8.78 16.11
N MET A 85 48.93 10.09 15.94
CA MET A 85 49.08 10.76 14.64
C MET A 85 50.58 10.87 14.29
N PRO A 86 50.99 10.71 13.02
CA PRO A 86 52.37 10.90 12.63
C PRO A 86 52.70 12.36 12.36
N ASP A 87 53.91 12.73 12.72
CA ASP A 87 54.46 14.09 12.61
C ASP A 87 54.25 14.68 11.20
N GLY A 88 54.50 13.86 10.17
CA GLY A 88 54.38 14.21 8.76
C GLY A 88 52.98 14.25 8.19
N TRP A 89 52.01 13.58 8.81
CA TRP A 89 50.60 13.79 8.49
C TRP A 89 50.13 15.11 9.10
N GLU A 90 50.35 15.31 10.40
CA GLU A 90 49.96 16.53 11.11
C GLU A 90 50.53 17.79 10.44
N PHE A 91 51.81 17.77 10.06
CA PHE A 91 52.45 18.90 9.40
C PHE A 91 51.84 19.21 8.01
N GLN A 92 51.40 18.18 7.28
CA GLN A 92 50.77 18.34 5.96
C GLN A 92 49.33 18.85 6.10
N SER A 93 48.60 18.37 7.10
CA SER A 93 47.24 18.80 7.47
C SER A 93 47.19 20.12 8.25
N GLY A 94 48.33 20.74 8.56
CA GLY A 94 48.38 22.02 9.28
C GLY A 94 48.08 21.95 10.79
N ILE A 95 48.09 20.73 11.35
CA ILE A 95 48.06 20.42 12.78
C ILE A 95 49.49 20.57 13.36
N HIS A 96 49.68 20.45 14.68
CA HIS A 96 50.95 20.74 15.36
C HIS A 96 51.68 19.45 15.82
N PRO A 97 52.75 19.00 15.13
CA PRO A 97 53.46 17.70 15.32
C PRO A 97 54.21 17.43 16.64
N ASN A 98 53.84 18.12 17.72
CA ASN A 98 54.54 18.12 19.01
C ASN A 98 53.64 18.76 20.10
N ASP A 99 52.32 18.66 19.93
CA ASP A 99 51.31 19.05 20.92
C ASP A 99 50.10 18.10 20.87
N GLY A 100 50.35 16.82 21.17
CA GLY A 100 49.35 15.75 21.26
C GLY A 100 48.32 15.88 22.39
N SER A 101 48.00 17.13 22.76
CA SER A 101 46.68 17.49 23.27
C SER A 101 45.69 17.87 22.15
N ASN A 102 46.16 17.99 20.90
CA ASN A 102 45.37 18.29 19.71
C ASN A 102 44.65 17.05 19.12
N ALA A 103 45.08 15.81 19.39
CA ALA A 103 44.39 14.58 18.92
C ALA A 103 42.90 14.51 19.29
N ASP A 104 42.53 15.04 20.47
CA ASP A 104 41.16 15.11 20.97
C ASP A 104 40.39 16.35 20.43
N GLU A 105 41.03 17.26 19.69
CA GLU A 105 40.40 18.43 19.08
C GLU A 105 39.67 18.07 17.77
N ASP A 106 38.66 18.88 17.43
CA ASP A 106 37.78 18.78 16.26
C ASP A 106 37.59 20.26 15.84
N PRO A 107 38.42 20.76 14.90
CA PRO A 107 38.53 22.20 14.61
C PRO A 107 37.44 22.77 13.70
N ASP A 108 36.83 21.92 12.89
CA ASP A 108 35.93 22.21 11.78
C ASP A 108 34.46 21.80 12.03
N PHE A 109 34.21 20.91 12.99
CA PHE A 109 32.88 20.53 13.49
C PHE A 109 32.03 19.72 12.48
N ASP A 110 32.59 18.62 11.97
CA ASP A 110 32.01 17.73 10.96
C ASP A 110 31.40 16.42 11.53
N GLY A 111 31.71 16.07 12.79
CA GLY A 111 31.12 14.92 13.49
C GLY A 111 29.57 14.89 13.52
N TYR A 112 29.00 13.68 13.61
CA TYR A 112 27.60 13.39 13.25
C TYR A 112 26.81 12.64 14.33
N ASP A 113 25.60 13.15 14.65
CA ASP A 113 24.60 12.54 15.55
C ASP A 113 24.00 11.27 14.90
N ALA A 114 24.64 10.12 15.15
CA ALA A 114 24.40 8.87 14.43
C ALA A 114 23.32 7.98 15.06
N ASP A 115 22.96 8.23 16.33
CA ASP A 115 21.79 7.61 16.98
C ASP A 115 20.53 8.51 17.03
N GLY A 116 20.69 9.80 16.73
CA GLY A 116 19.61 10.77 16.55
C GLY A 116 19.06 11.34 17.86
N ASP A 117 19.82 11.25 18.96
CA ASP A 117 19.41 11.75 20.28
C ASP A 117 19.90 13.17 20.61
N GLY A 118 20.87 13.69 19.85
CA GLY A 118 21.45 15.02 19.95
C GLY A 118 20.53 16.17 19.45
N ALA A 119 19.57 15.86 18.59
CA ALA A 119 18.67 16.83 17.95
C ALA A 119 17.77 17.64 18.93
N VAL A 120 18.11 18.91 19.16
CA VAL A 120 17.34 19.82 20.04
C VAL A 120 16.07 20.31 19.35
N THR A 121 14.91 19.82 19.79
CA THR A 121 13.58 20.09 19.18
C THR A 121 12.58 20.72 20.15
N TYR A 122 11.61 21.50 19.65
CA TYR A 122 10.54 22.09 20.47
C TYR A 122 9.19 21.35 20.32
N LYS A 123 9.00 20.33 21.17
CA LYS A 123 7.86 19.40 21.12
C LYS A 123 6.52 20.07 21.55
N ASP A 124 6.54 21.10 22.40
CA ASP A 124 5.35 21.75 23.00
C ASP A 124 4.72 22.89 22.15
N MET A 125 4.72 22.78 20.82
CA MET A 125 4.10 23.78 19.93
C MET A 125 2.62 24.01 20.23
N ILE A 126 2.27 25.25 20.62
CA ILE A 126 0.91 25.76 20.82
C ILE A 126 0.80 27.11 20.07
N GLY A 127 0.41 27.06 18.80
CA GLY A 127 0.33 28.23 17.93
C GLY A 127 1.70 28.75 17.45
N ALA A 128 1.69 29.93 16.83
CA ALA A 128 2.88 30.54 16.23
C ALA A 128 3.99 30.72 17.27
N THR A 129 5.18 30.17 16.96
CA THR A 129 6.32 30.08 17.87
C THR A 129 7.57 30.56 17.15
N THR A 130 8.26 31.54 17.71
CA THR A 130 9.46 32.15 17.11
C THR A 130 10.66 32.07 18.04
N ILE A 131 11.88 31.91 17.52
CA ILE A 131 13.12 31.99 18.32
C ILE A 131 13.26 33.39 18.94
N GLU A 132 13.56 33.48 20.24
CA GLU A 132 13.75 34.76 20.97
C GLU A 132 15.23 35.07 21.23
N ARG A 133 16.01 34.04 21.56
CA ARG A 133 17.43 34.13 21.90
C ARG A 133 18.03 32.74 21.88
N ILE A 134 19.26 32.63 21.42
CA ILE A 134 20.11 31.44 21.55
C ILE A 134 21.13 31.76 22.66
N ASP A 135 21.28 30.85 23.64
CA ASP A 135 22.14 31.05 24.83
C ASP A 135 23.48 30.29 24.71
N VAL A 136 23.72 29.59 23.58
CA VAL A 136 24.92 28.80 23.26
C VAL A 136 25.65 29.32 22.02
N VAL A 137 26.85 28.79 21.75
CA VAL A 137 27.63 29.00 20.53
C VAL A 137 28.21 27.66 20.02
N PRO A 138 28.57 27.52 18.73
CA PRO A 138 29.31 26.36 18.24
C PRO A 138 30.61 26.13 19.01
N GLY A 139 31.03 24.86 19.14
CA GLY A 139 32.18 24.46 19.95
C GLY A 139 31.98 24.62 21.46
N GLN A 140 30.74 24.82 21.94
CA GLN A 140 30.46 24.89 23.38
C GLN A 140 29.96 23.54 23.91
N TYR A 141 30.70 22.94 24.84
CA TYR A 141 30.22 21.81 25.63
C TYR A 141 28.99 22.18 26.49
N VAL A 142 27.94 21.36 26.44
CA VAL A 142 26.71 21.49 27.23
C VAL A 142 26.37 20.20 27.99
N GLN A 143 25.74 20.34 29.16
CA GLN A 143 25.28 19.21 29.96
C GLN A 143 23.79 18.97 29.70
N ALA A 144 23.34 17.71 29.77
CA ALA A 144 21.94 17.32 29.72
C ALA A 144 21.06 18.23 30.59
N ASN A 145 19.87 18.60 30.08
CA ASN A 145 18.92 19.54 30.69
C ASN A 145 19.37 21.01 30.84
N ASN A 146 20.52 21.41 30.29
CA ASN A 146 20.87 22.84 30.13
C ASN A 146 19.93 23.52 29.13
N THR A 147 19.63 24.81 29.36
CA THR A 147 18.92 25.65 28.38
C THR A 147 19.85 25.98 27.23
N ILE A 148 19.42 25.69 26.01
CA ILE A 148 20.15 25.93 24.76
C ILE A 148 19.68 27.24 24.11
N LEU A 149 18.36 27.41 24.02
CA LEU A 149 17.73 28.58 23.43
C LEU A 149 16.37 28.87 24.09
N TRP A 150 15.76 30.00 23.74
CA TRP A 150 14.44 30.41 24.18
C TRP A 150 13.52 30.62 22.99
N VAL A 151 12.35 29.98 23.04
CA VAL A 151 11.27 30.20 22.08
C VAL A 151 10.20 31.11 22.69
N ARG A 152 9.63 31.99 21.88
CA ARG A 152 8.50 32.87 22.20
C ARG A 152 7.25 32.32 21.53
N THR A 153 6.28 31.88 22.32
CA THR A 153 5.03 31.26 21.84
C THR A 153 3.80 31.95 22.47
N VAL A 154 2.59 31.65 21.97
CA VAL A 154 1.34 32.31 22.40
C VAL A 154 0.48 31.37 23.25
N VAL A 155 0.51 31.56 24.58
CA VAL A 155 -0.33 30.82 25.53
C VAL A 155 -1.38 31.77 26.11
N ASP A 156 -2.65 31.36 26.11
CA ASP A 156 -3.78 32.15 26.62
C ASP A 156 -3.81 33.61 26.11
N SER A 157 -3.54 33.81 24.81
CA SER A 157 -3.44 35.13 24.15
C SER A 157 -2.34 36.06 24.69
N ASN A 158 -1.34 35.53 25.39
CA ASN A 158 -0.15 36.27 25.83
C ASN A 158 1.12 35.62 25.25
N TYR A 159 2.11 36.45 24.92
CA TYR A 159 3.44 35.96 24.55
C TYR A 159 4.19 35.49 25.80
N VAL A 160 4.71 34.25 25.76
CA VAL A 160 5.48 33.62 26.82
C VAL A 160 6.79 33.10 26.23
N ASN A 161 7.91 33.34 26.93
CA ASN A 161 9.21 32.77 26.55
C ASN A 161 9.42 31.46 27.32
N ILE A 162 9.75 30.39 26.61
CA ILE A 162 9.95 29.04 27.14
C ILE A 162 11.40 28.62 26.84
N PRO A 163 12.17 28.13 27.83
CA PRO A 163 13.51 27.62 27.59
C PRO A 163 13.45 26.23 26.94
N VAL A 164 14.07 26.09 25.77
CA VAL A 164 14.34 24.79 25.14
C VAL A 164 15.67 24.27 25.67
N LYS A 165 15.74 22.96 25.87
CA LYS A 165 16.86 22.29 26.53
C LYS A 165 17.33 21.11 25.70
N THR A 166 18.60 20.75 25.87
CA THR A 166 19.10 19.47 25.39
C THR A 166 18.66 18.33 26.31
N ASP A 167 18.38 17.18 25.72
CA ASP A 167 18.16 15.92 26.43
C ASP A 167 19.51 15.25 26.77
N THR A 168 20.53 15.33 25.90
CA THR A 168 21.87 14.73 26.05
C THR A 168 23.05 15.70 26.29
N PRO A 169 24.18 15.21 26.86
CA PRO A 169 25.36 16.01 27.21
C PRO A 169 26.49 15.95 26.15
N GLY A 170 26.44 16.81 25.13
CA GLY A 170 27.45 16.87 24.07
C GLY A 170 28.03 18.26 23.81
N TRP A 171 28.59 18.42 22.63
CA TRP A 171 29.13 19.67 22.09
C TRP A 171 28.15 20.25 21.05
N VAL A 172 28.02 21.57 20.99
CA VAL A 172 27.15 22.24 20.00
C VAL A 172 27.90 22.34 18.67
N TYR A 173 27.41 21.67 17.63
CA TYR A 173 27.99 21.69 16.28
C TYR A 173 27.20 22.71 15.44
N HIS A 174 26.05 22.31 14.91
CA HIS A 174 25.22 23.18 14.07
C HIS A 174 24.09 23.88 14.83
N ILE A 175 23.76 25.10 14.39
CA ILE A 175 22.63 25.89 14.86
C ILE A 175 21.77 26.24 13.64
N HIS A 176 20.68 25.52 13.45
CA HIS A 176 19.86 25.54 12.22
C HIS A 176 18.86 26.71 12.15
N VAL A 177 18.86 27.61 13.13
CA VAL A 177 17.88 28.71 13.25
C VAL A 177 18.51 30.03 13.70
N GLU A 178 18.01 31.14 13.16
CA GLU A 178 18.35 32.49 13.62
C GLU A 178 17.32 33.03 14.63
N VAL A 179 17.62 34.19 15.23
CA VAL A 179 16.67 34.90 16.12
C VAL A 179 15.52 35.50 15.30
N ASP A 180 14.30 35.40 15.83
CA ASP A 180 13.01 35.73 15.20
C ASP A 180 12.52 34.74 14.10
N ASP A 181 13.24 33.65 13.80
CA ASP A 181 12.74 32.57 12.91
C ASP A 181 11.53 31.83 13.50
N GLU A 182 10.65 31.31 12.65
CA GLU A 182 9.46 30.53 13.04
C GLU A 182 9.74 29.02 13.09
N VAL A 183 9.38 28.39 14.21
CA VAL A 183 9.43 26.93 14.38
C VAL A 183 8.20 26.31 13.71
N ARG A 184 8.43 25.60 12.60
CA ARG A 184 7.38 25.08 11.70
C ARG A 184 6.86 23.70 12.12
N SER A 185 7.70 22.88 12.73
CA SER A 185 7.38 21.49 13.09
C SER A 185 7.95 21.11 14.47
N ARG A 186 7.29 20.16 15.15
CA ARG A 186 7.79 19.56 16.40
C ARG A 186 9.02 18.67 16.17
N LEU A 187 9.22 18.24 14.91
CA LEU A 187 10.36 17.48 14.43
C LEU A 187 11.44 18.38 13.82
N GLN A 188 11.24 19.71 13.78
CA GLN A 188 12.26 20.62 13.30
C GLN A 188 13.39 20.67 14.32
N GLU A 189 14.55 20.18 13.93
CA GLU A 189 15.80 20.36 14.65
C GLU A 189 16.18 21.84 14.68
N LEU A 190 16.59 22.33 15.86
CA LEU A 190 16.96 23.73 16.07
C LEU A 190 18.48 23.89 16.28
N VAL A 191 19.09 22.90 16.93
CA VAL A 191 20.52 22.83 17.26
C VAL A 191 20.90 21.34 17.31
N THR A 192 22.00 20.98 16.67
CA THR A 192 22.62 19.64 16.75
C THR A 192 23.62 19.61 17.88
N ILE A 193 23.55 18.57 18.71
CA ILE A 193 24.50 18.35 19.82
C ILE A 193 25.11 16.97 19.66
N VAL A 194 26.39 16.93 19.32
CA VAL A 194 27.12 15.68 19.07
C VAL A 194 27.71 15.17 20.37
N GLU A 195 27.50 13.89 20.73
CA GLU A 195 28.10 13.32 21.93
C GLU A 195 29.61 13.14 21.78
N GLN A 196 30.34 13.00 22.89
CA GLN A 196 31.80 12.83 22.88
C GLN A 196 32.30 11.63 22.06
N HIS A 197 31.44 10.66 21.77
CA HIS A 197 31.74 9.43 21.06
C HIS A 197 31.31 9.42 19.58
N GLU A 198 30.76 10.54 19.12
CA GLU A 198 30.24 10.80 17.76
C GLU A 198 30.94 12.01 17.11
N ARG A 199 31.86 12.64 17.85
CA ARG A 199 32.80 13.62 17.30
C ARG A 199 33.72 12.93 16.30
N PHE A 200 34.27 13.71 15.38
CA PHE A 200 35.30 13.26 14.48
C PHE A 200 36.55 14.09 14.78
N THR A 201 37.43 13.56 15.62
CA THR A 201 38.61 14.30 16.05
C THR A 201 39.75 14.16 15.06
N ASN A 202 40.80 14.99 15.19
CA ASN A 202 42.03 14.89 14.39
C ASN A 202 42.62 13.46 14.35
N LEU A 203 42.42 12.67 15.41
CA LEU A 203 42.83 11.26 15.44
C LEU A 203 41.86 10.33 14.70
N ASP A 204 40.55 10.60 14.71
CA ASP A 204 39.55 9.82 13.97
C ASP A 204 39.70 10.08 12.45
N GLU A 205 39.83 11.35 12.07
CA GLU A 205 40.32 11.88 10.78
C GLU A 205 41.49 11.08 10.19
N TYR A 206 42.60 10.98 10.95
CA TYR A 206 43.76 10.20 10.53
C TYR A 206 43.47 8.69 10.38
N ASN A 207 42.55 8.17 11.19
CA ASN A 207 42.17 6.75 11.19
C ASN A 207 41.06 6.41 10.17
N ALA A 208 40.42 7.40 9.52
CA ALA A 208 39.43 7.22 8.45
C ALA A 208 39.89 6.27 7.32
N ARG A 209 41.20 6.18 7.14
CA ARG A 209 41.91 5.30 6.20
C ARG A 209 41.81 3.80 6.51
N ASP A 210 41.42 3.41 7.72
CA ASP A 210 41.26 2.04 8.24
C ASP A 210 39.82 1.93 8.77
N ARG A 211 38.87 1.99 7.82
CA ARG A 211 37.46 2.29 8.06
C ARG A 211 36.75 1.19 8.85
N ASP A 212 37.15 -0.07 8.68
CA ASP A 212 36.61 -1.20 9.42
C ASP A 212 37.40 -1.56 10.69
N GLY A 213 38.57 -0.93 10.89
CA GLY A 213 39.44 -1.11 12.06
C GLY A 213 40.12 -2.47 12.11
N ASP A 214 40.29 -3.18 10.98
CA ASP A 214 40.99 -4.47 10.93
C ASP A 214 42.53 -4.34 10.97
N GLY A 215 43.06 -3.12 10.79
CA GLY A 215 44.49 -2.82 10.75
C GLY A 215 45.09 -2.81 9.34
N VAL A 216 44.25 -2.87 8.30
CA VAL A 216 44.62 -2.74 6.88
C VAL A 216 44.01 -1.47 6.33
N VAL A 217 44.86 -0.56 5.83
CA VAL A 217 44.42 0.65 5.16
C VAL A 217 43.59 0.30 3.91
N ASP A 218 42.30 0.64 3.94
CA ASP A 218 41.30 0.42 2.90
C ASP A 218 40.83 1.73 2.24
N GLY A 219 40.79 2.83 2.99
CA GLY A 219 40.43 4.18 2.54
C GLY A 219 41.59 5.19 2.53
N ARG A 220 41.23 6.48 2.65
CA ARG A 220 42.17 7.61 2.85
C ARG A 220 41.90 8.31 4.18
N SER A 221 42.88 9.11 4.59
CA SER A 221 42.70 10.11 5.64
C SER A 221 42.07 11.37 5.03
N THR A 222 41.35 12.09 5.86
CA THR A 222 40.68 13.37 5.61
C THR A 222 41.55 14.58 6.02
N ASP A 223 41.06 15.81 5.77
CA ASP A 223 41.72 17.07 6.14
C ASP A 223 41.04 17.70 7.38
N PRO A 224 41.69 17.69 8.57
CA PRO A 224 41.08 18.05 9.87
C PRO A 224 40.79 19.55 10.05
N LEU A 225 40.79 20.31 8.95
CA LEU A 225 40.50 21.74 8.87
C LEU A 225 39.46 22.05 7.78
N ASP A 226 38.93 21.05 7.06
CA ASP A 226 37.92 21.19 6.00
C ASP A 226 36.91 20.04 6.07
N SER A 227 35.72 20.33 6.60
CA SER A 227 34.67 19.38 7.00
C SER A 227 34.00 18.55 5.87
N ASP A 228 34.55 18.59 4.66
CA ASP A 228 34.03 18.03 3.40
C ASP A 228 35.24 17.98 2.44
N THR A 229 36.09 16.95 2.62
CA THR A 229 37.45 16.88 2.04
C THR A 229 37.46 16.89 0.51
N ASP A 230 36.41 16.39 -0.15
CA ASP A 230 36.33 16.33 -1.62
C ASP A 230 35.31 17.29 -2.27
N ALA A 231 34.52 17.99 -1.45
CA ALA A 231 33.53 19.01 -1.81
C ALA A 231 32.32 18.47 -2.61
N ASP A 232 31.82 17.27 -2.28
CA ASP A 232 30.56 16.73 -2.79
C ASP A 232 29.32 17.27 -2.04
N GLY A 233 29.47 17.65 -0.76
CA GLY A 233 28.40 18.19 0.10
C GLY A 233 27.90 17.23 1.19
N LEU A 234 28.48 16.04 1.31
CA LEU A 234 28.49 15.21 2.52
C LEU A 234 29.63 15.71 3.43
N ILE A 235 29.63 15.31 4.70
CA ILE A 235 30.70 15.69 5.64
C ILE A 235 31.45 14.44 6.05
N ASP A 236 32.77 14.54 6.15
CA ASP A 236 33.70 13.42 6.35
C ASP A 236 33.28 12.50 7.53
N GLY A 237 32.84 13.08 8.64
CA GLY A 237 32.27 12.38 9.77
C GLY A 237 31.06 11.49 9.45
N ILE A 238 30.13 11.91 8.56
CA ILE A 238 29.01 11.05 8.11
C ILE A 238 29.53 9.85 7.32
N GLU A 239 30.50 10.08 6.44
CA GLU A 239 31.04 9.06 5.54
C GLU A 239 31.76 7.94 6.30
N VAL A 240 32.54 8.32 7.30
CA VAL A 240 33.38 7.40 8.08
C VAL A 240 32.61 6.77 9.24
N ILE A 241 31.70 7.49 9.91
CA ILE A 241 30.80 6.91 10.93
C ILE A 241 29.75 6.01 10.25
N GLY A 242 29.22 6.43 9.12
CA GLY A 242 28.26 5.71 8.29
C GLY A 242 26.81 5.89 8.72
N TRP A 243 25.92 5.94 7.73
CA TRP A 243 24.47 6.04 7.92
C TRP A 243 23.78 4.69 7.66
N LYS A 244 22.45 4.63 7.91
CA LYS A 244 21.65 3.42 7.66
C LYS A 244 20.65 3.66 6.55
N ILE A 245 20.69 2.81 5.53
CA ILE A 245 19.67 2.72 4.48
C ILE A 245 18.80 1.47 4.68
N ARG A 246 17.69 1.41 3.94
CA ARG A 246 16.81 0.24 3.87
C ARG A 246 16.71 -0.20 2.42
N ILE A 247 17.13 -1.43 2.19
CA ILE A 247 17.05 -2.08 0.90
C ILE A 247 15.92 -3.11 1.00
N VAL A 248 15.02 -3.10 0.02
CA VAL A 248 13.98 -4.11 -0.18
C VAL A 248 14.47 -5.02 -1.30
N ASP A 249 14.79 -6.25 -0.95
CA ASP A 249 15.12 -7.34 -1.87
C ASP A 249 14.17 -8.52 -1.57
N PHE A 250 14.68 -9.75 -1.48
CA PHE A 250 13.98 -10.91 -0.91
C PHE A 250 13.64 -10.79 0.61
N GLY A 251 13.41 -9.56 1.09
CA GLY A 251 13.13 -9.12 2.44
C GLY A 251 13.46 -7.64 2.59
N VAL A 252 13.23 -7.07 3.79
CA VAL A 252 13.73 -5.73 4.12
C VAL A 252 14.99 -5.88 4.97
N ARG A 253 16.14 -5.39 4.48
CA ARG A 253 17.40 -5.33 5.24
C ARG A 253 17.83 -3.88 5.51
N GLU A 254 18.32 -3.65 6.72
CA GLU A 254 19.02 -2.40 7.07
C GLU A 254 20.52 -2.62 6.89
N VAL A 255 21.16 -1.76 6.09
CA VAL A 255 22.60 -1.79 5.79
C VAL A 255 23.22 -0.50 6.33
N ILE A 256 24.43 -0.60 6.88
CA ILE A 256 25.24 0.57 7.24
C ILE A 256 26.14 0.88 6.03
N VAL A 257 25.96 2.05 5.44
CA VAL A 257 26.74 2.56 4.30
C VAL A 257 27.86 3.45 4.82
N ARG A 258 29.02 3.44 4.13
CA ARG A 258 30.18 4.30 4.41
C ARG A 258 30.94 4.57 3.11
N SER A 259 31.10 5.84 2.73
CA SER A 259 31.78 6.32 1.53
C SER A 259 33.27 6.69 1.78
N ASP A 260 34.05 6.93 0.71
CA ASP A 260 35.45 7.41 0.75
C ASP A 260 35.50 8.96 0.63
N PRO A 261 35.64 9.70 1.75
CA PRO A 261 35.57 11.19 1.78
C PRO A 261 36.69 11.91 1.00
N GLY A 262 37.56 11.16 0.33
CA GLY A 262 38.51 11.69 -0.66
C GLY A 262 38.09 11.44 -2.12
N VAL A 263 36.83 11.07 -2.38
CA VAL A 263 36.25 10.66 -3.67
C VAL A 263 34.73 10.94 -3.74
N PHE A 264 34.38 12.12 -4.27
CA PHE A 264 33.05 12.64 -4.68
C PHE A 264 31.96 11.66 -5.19
N ASP A 265 32.34 10.46 -5.62
CA ASP A 265 31.52 9.43 -6.23
C ASP A 265 32.29 8.11 -6.01
N THR A 266 32.01 7.46 -4.87
CA THR A 266 32.84 6.38 -4.31
C THR A 266 32.85 5.16 -5.22
N ASP A 267 31.68 4.73 -5.74
CA ASP A 267 31.56 3.53 -6.56
C ASP A 267 31.69 3.78 -8.09
N ARG A 268 31.42 5.02 -8.54
CA ARG A 268 31.47 5.51 -9.93
C ARG A 268 30.27 5.16 -10.81
N ASP A 269 29.05 5.19 -10.29
CA ASP A 269 27.81 5.14 -11.09
C ASP A 269 27.44 6.51 -11.71
N GLY A 270 27.78 7.60 -11.04
CA GLY A 270 27.54 8.97 -11.48
C GLY A 270 26.57 9.77 -10.60
N LEU A 271 26.04 9.17 -9.53
CA LEU A 271 25.58 9.88 -8.35
C LEU A 271 26.80 10.38 -7.56
N SER A 272 26.57 11.23 -6.56
CA SER A 272 27.57 11.58 -5.56
C SER A 272 27.09 11.10 -4.21
N ASP A 273 28.02 10.76 -3.32
CA ASP A 273 27.73 10.09 -2.06
C ASP A 273 26.72 10.92 -1.20
N SER A 274 26.77 12.25 -1.30
CA SER A 274 25.79 13.21 -0.79
C SER A 274 24.38 13.11 -1.41
N VAL A 275 24.25 12.90 -2.71
CA VAL A 275 22.95 12.70 -3.39
C VAL A 275 22.33 11.37 -2.95
N GLU A 276 23.16 10.36 -2.75
CA GLU A 276 22.74 9.07 -2.24
C GLU A 276 22.24 9.14 -0.80
N TYR A 277 22.93 9.91 0.05
CA TYR A 277 22.49 10.14 1.42
C TYR A 277 21.21 10.99 1.53
N TYR A 278 21.06 12.05 0.71
CA TYR A 278 19.98 13.03 0.86
C TYR A 278 18.76 12.85 -0.07
N GLU A 279 18.93 12.25 -1.26
CA GLU A 279 17.88 12.23 -2.30
C GLU A 279 17.43 10.81 -2.69
N THR A 280 18.34 9.88 -3.00
CA THR A 280 17.98 8.52 -3.49
C THR A 280 17.93 7.45 -2.40
N PHE A 281 18.64 7.63 -1.28
CA PHE A 281 18.76 6.67 -0.16
C PHE A 281 19.46 5.35 -0.49
N THR A 282 20.31 5.38 -1.51
CA THR A 282 21.08 4.25 -2.06
C THR A 282 22.41 4.00 -1.33
N ASN A 283 23.15 2.98 -1.77
CA ASN A 283 24.42 2.56 -1.20
C ASN A 283 25.61 3.05 -2.04
N ALA A 284 26.24 4.15 -1.63
CA ALA A 284 27.42 4.75 -2.29
C ALA A 284 28.69 3.88 -2.43
N THR A 285 28.61 2.58 -2.12
CA THR A 285 29.67 1.59 -2.36
C THR A 285 29.28 0.50 -3.36
N ASP A 286 28.04 0.48 -3.86
CA ASP A 286 27.46 -0.58 -4.69
C ASP A 286 26.41 -0.03 -5.66
N LYS A 287 26.77 -0.04 -6.94
CA LYS A 287 26.14 0.69 -8.07
C LYS A 287 24.71 0.26 -8.44
N ASP A 288 24.22 -0.75 -7.74
CA ASP A 288 23.07 -1.61 -8.01
C ASP A 288 22.61 -2.07 -6.61
N THR A 289 21.97 -1.16 -5.89
CA THR A 289 21.81 -1.23 -4.43
C THR A 289 20.93 -2.41 -3.99
N ASP A 290 19.86 -2.71 -4.72
CA ASP A 290 18.95 -3.83 -4.44
C ASP A 290 19.26 -5.12 -5.22
N ASN A 291 20.16 -5.06 -6.22
CA ASN A 291 20.67 -6.20 -7.00
C ASN A 291 19.67 -6.79 -8.01
N ASP A 292 18.76 -5.95 -8.55
CA ASP A 292 17.83 -6.31 -9.64
C ASP A 292 18.51 -6.34 -11.03
N GLY A 293 19.69 -5.70 -11.17
CA GLY A 293 20.48 -5.61 -12.41
C GLY A 293 20.36 -4.27 -13.17
N LEU A 294 19.71 -3.26 -12.61
CA LEU A 294 19.80 -1.87 -13.01
C LEU A 294 21.00 -1.17 -12.34
N GLU A 295 21.21 0.12 -12.61
CA GLU A 295 22.23 0.92 -11.93
C GLU A 295 21.50 2.10 -11.26
N ASP A 296 21.83 2.46 -10.03
CA ASP A 296 21.06 3.41 -9.21
C ASP A 296 20.82 4.77 -9.94
N TYR A 297 21.86 5.32 -10.59
CA TYR A 297 21.74 6.50 -11.45
C TYR A 297 20.72 6.33 -12.60
N ARG A 298 20.63 5.14 -13.19
CA ARG A 298 19.70 4.86 -14.29
C ARG A 298 18.27 4.93 -13.81
N GLU A 299 17.98 4.37 -12.65
CA GLU A 299 16.65 4.29 -12.07
C GLU A 299 16.16 5.63 -11.54
N ALA A 300 17.01 6.34 -10.79
CA ALA A 300 16.65 7.59 -10.14
C ALA A 300 16.76 8.83 -11.05
N VAL A 301 17.64 8.82 -12.08
CA VAL A 301 18.01 10.06 -12.82
C VAL A 301 17.78 9.98 -14.34
N ASP A 302 18.19 8.92 -15.03
CA ASP A 302 18.05 8.84 -16.51
C ASP A 302 16.67 8.27 -16.94
N GLY A 303 16.12 7.36 -16.12
CA GLY A 303 14.78 6.79 -16.27
C GLY A 303 14.64 5.77 -17.41
N HIS A 304 13.44 5.22 -17.55
CA HIS A 304 13.13 4.05 -18.37
C HIS A 304 12.18 4.45 -19.53
N PRO A 305 12.55 4.21 -20.80
CA PRO A 305 11.81 4.71 -21.95
C PRO A 305 10.56 3.86 -22.26
N TRP A 306 9.36 4.41 -22.03
CA TRP A 306 8.08 3.75 -22.33
C TRP A 306 7.29 4.45 -23.46
N TYR A 307 6.34 3.74 -24.08
CA TYR A 307 5.54 4.23 -25.22
C TYR A 307 4.04 4.32 -24.92
N ASP A 308 3.63 5.17 -23.98
CA ASP A 308 2.20 5.49 -23.77
C ASP A 308 1.58 6.09 -25.04
N ASN A 309 0.59 5.38 -25.60
CA ASN A 309 -0.20 5.80 -26.77
C ASN A 309 0.66 6.28 -27.97
N GLY A 310 1.86 5.73 -28.13
CA GLY A 310 2.83 6.09 -29.17
C GLY A 310 3.62 7.38 -28.91
N THR A 311 3.56 7.93 -27.70
CA THR A 311 4.42 9.02 -27.20
C THR A 311 5.52 8.41 -26.34
N LEU A 312 6.78 8.79 -26.57
CA LEU A 312 7.88 8.39 -25.70
C LEU A 312 7.82 9.18 -24.40
N VAL A 313 7.64 8.48 -23.28
CA VAL A 313 7.75 8.99 -21.90
C VAL A 313 8.92 8.30 -21.20
N TYR A 314 9.32 8.84 -20.04
CA TYR A 314 10.31 8.21 -19.17
C TYR A 314 9.69 8.04 -17.79
N TYR A 315 9.76 6.83 -17.25
CA TYR A 315 9.39 6.51 -15.87
C TYR A 315 10.64 6.20 -15.03
N PHE A 316 10.48 6.06 -13.72
CA PHE A 316 11.56 5.85 -12.76
C PHE A 316 11.13 4.73 -11.81
N THR A 317 12.04 3.81 -11.53
CA THR A 317 11.94 2.77 -10.51
C THR A 317 12.55 3.28 -9.21
N ASN A 318 12.60 2.45 -8.17
CA ASN A 318 13.16 2.79 -6.88
C ASN A 318 14.39 1.92 -6.59
N ALA A 319 15.59 2.44 -6.85
CA ALA A 319 16.92 1.81 -6.67
C ALA A 319 17.27 1.30 -5.25
N SER A 320 16.30 1.15 -4.35
CA SER A 320 16.45 0.47 -3.07
C SER A 320 15.29 -0.50 -2.82
N ALA A 321 14.58 -0.88 -3.88
CA ALA A 321 13.50 -1.84 -3.89
C ALA A 321 13.45 -2.56 -5.25
N PHE A 322 13.90 -3.81 -5.28
CA PHE A 322 13.99 -4.68 -6.46
C PHE A 322 12.69 -4.89 -7.27
N ASP A 323 11.56 -4.42 -6.74
CA ASP A 323 10.18 -4.58 -7.21
C ASP A 323 9.43 -3.32 -6.72
N THR A 324 9.25 -2.34 -7.61
CA THR A 324 8.76 -1.00 -7.26
C THR A 324 7.26 -0.95 -7.02
N ASP A 325 6.45 -1.71 -7.76
CA ASP A 325 4.99 -1.73 -7.65
C ASP A 325 4.41 -2.92 -6.88
N ASN A 326 5.26 -3.89 -6.53
CA ASN A 326 5.00 -5.05 -5.66
C ASN A 326 4.06 -6.08 -6.32
N ASP A 327 4.21 -6.28 -7.62
CA ASP A 327 3.47 -7.27 -8.40
C ASP A 327 4.11 -8.68 -8.40
N GLY A 328 5.41 -8.75 -8.05
CA GLY A 328 6.19 -9.98 -7.95
C GLY A 328 7.28 -10.15 -9.03
N LEU A 329 7.37 -9.28 -10.03
CA LEU A 329 8.48 -9.17 -10.98
C LEU A 329 9.63 -8.34 -10.39
N GLU A 330 10.82 -8.49 -10.98
CA GLU A 330 11.99 -7.68 -10.60
C GLU A 330 12.09 -6.50 -11.59
N ASP A 331 12.23 -5.25 -11.14
CA ASP A 331 12.19 -4.02 -11.98
C ASP A 331 13.13 -4.13 -13.21
N GLY A 332 14.32 -4.68 -13.01
CA GLY A 332 15.33 -4.96 -14.02
C GLY A 332 14.95 -6.04 -15.04
N GLU A 333 14.08 -6.99 -14.69
CA GLU A 333 13.45 -7.93 -15.63
C GLU A 333 12.48 -7.17 -16.54
N GLU A 334 11.58 -6.39 -15.95
CA GLU A 334 10.52 -5.69 -16.66
C GLU A 334 11.06 -4.66 -17.66
N VAL A 335 12.16 -4.02 -17.32
CA VAL A 335 12.85 -3.05 -18.19
C VAL A 335 13.61 -3.76 -19.35
N VAL A 336 14.00 -5.04 -19.19
CA VAL A 336 14.94 -5.74 -20.11
C VAL A 336 14.58 -7.23 -20.33
N ASP A 337 13.83 -7.52 -21.41
CA ASP A 337 13.58 -8.85 -22.03
C ASP A 337 13.98 -10.04 -21.12
N GLY A 338 13.08 -10.38 -20.18
CA GLY A 338 13.36 -11.19 -19.00
C GLY A 338 13.64 -12.68 -19.19
N GLN A 339 13.43 -13.44 -18.10
CA GLN A 339 13.33 -14.90 -18.17
C GLN A 339 11.98 -15.33 -18.77
N ASP A 340 10.93 -14.53 -18.57
CA ASP A 340 9.58 -14.69 -19.11
C ASP A 340 9.46 -14.32 -20.61
N LEU A 341 10.34 -13.42 -21.10
CA LEU A 341 10.40 -12.79 -22.42
C LEU A 341 9.41 -11.62 -22.65
N TYR A 342 8.92 -10.99 -21.58
CA TYR A 342 8.11 -9.77 -21.67
C TYR A 342 8.92 -8.54 -21.22
N ILE A 343 8.35 -7.36 -21.46
CA ILE A 343 8.84 -6.04 -21.02
C ILE A 343 7.59 -5.27 -20.61
N THR A 344 7.31 -5.29 -19.32
CA THR A 344 6.18 -4.67 -18.63
C THR A 344 6.60 -3.30 -18.07
N HIS A 345 5.79 -2.71 -17.20
CA HIS A 345 6.00 -1.37 -16.69
C HIS A 345 6.17 -1.37 -15.17
N GLY A 346 7.37 -1.73 -14.67
CA GLY A 346 7.76 -1.76 -13.25
C GLY A 346 7.71 -0.45 -12.44
N ASN A 347 6.56 0.21 -12.46
CA ASN A 347 5.99 0.98 -11.37
C ASN A 347 4.44 1.08 -11.51
N ASN A 348 3.87 0.14 -12.26
CA ASN A 348 2.48 -0.05 -12.63
C ASN A 348 2.22 -1.56 -12.81
N ALA A 349 1.88 -2.23 -11.71
CA ALA A 349 1.66 -3.67 -11.57
C ALA A 349 0.64 -4.36 -12.51
N ASP A 350 -0.03 -3.62 -13.40
CA ASP A 350 -1.04 -4.10 -14.36
C ASP A 350 -0.84 -3.28 -15.66
N THR A 351 0.05 -3.75 -16.53
CA THR A 351 0.57 -2.99 -17.67
C THR A 351 -0.48 -2.76 -18.76
N ASP A 352 -1.40 -3.69 -18.97
CA ASP A 352 -2.44 -3.59 -20.01
C ASP A 352 -3.85 -3.20 -19.50
N ASN A 353 -3.99 -3.07 -18.17
CA ASN A 353 -5.12 -2.49 -17.43
C ASN A 353 -6.37 -3.37 -17.47
N ASP A 354 -6.20 -4.66 -17.22
CA ASP A 354 -7.26 -5.68 -17.29
C ASP A 354 -7.75 -6.19 -15.92
N GLY A 355 -7.01 -5.87 -14.84
CA GLY A 355 -7.32 -6.26 -13.47
C GLY A 355 -6.54 -7.47 -12.93
N LEU A 356 -5.65 -8.06 -13.74
CA LEU A 356 -4.62 -9.00 -13.31
C LEU A 356 -3.28 -8.28 -13.15
N ASN A 357 -2.44 -8.74 -12.21
CA ASN A 357 -1.10 -8.19 -12.06
C ASN A 357 -0.13 -8.87 -13.04
N ASP A 358 0.84 -8.15 -13.61
CA ASP A 358 1.74 -8.70 -14.62
C ASP A 358 2.49 -9.95 -14.09
N GLY A 359 3.01 -9.88 -12.87
CA GLY A 359 3.63 -11.00 -12.14
C GLY A 359 2.71 -12.19 -11.88
N ASP A 360 1.40 -11.97 -11.69
CA ASP A 360 0.40 -13.05 -11.58
C ASP A 360 0.17 -13.76 -12.94
N GLU A 361 0.36 -13.05 -14.06
CA GLU A 361 0.27 -13.63 -15.40
C GLU A 361 1.46 -14.54 -15.73
N VAL A 362 2.69 -14.05 -15.52
CA VAL A 362 3.91 -14.74 -15.96
C VAL A 362 4.54 -15.65 -14.91
N LEU A 363 4.62 -15.23 -13.63
CA LEU A 363 5.22 -16.03 -12.56
C LEU A 363 4.19 -16.87 -11.82
N PHE A 364 3.07 -16.25 -11.47
CA PHE A 364 2.13 -16.76 -10.49
C PHE A 364 0.86 -17.36 -11.06
N VAL A 365 0.88 -17.97 -12.25
CA VAL A 365 -0.25 -18.73 -12.85
C VAL A 365 -1.08 -19.41 -11.73
N PRO A 366 -2.22 -18.85 -11.29
CA PRO A 366 -2.81 -19.14 -9.97
C PRO A 366 -3.27 -20.59 -9.77
N ARG A 367 -3.21 -21.34 -10.87
CA ARG A 367 -3.70 -22.69 -11.10
C ARG A 367 -2.61 -23.43 -11.90
N PRO A 368 -1.85 -24.40 -11.33
CA PRO A 368 -0.77 -25.17 -12.00
C PRO A 368 -1.16 -26.07 -13.20
N TRP A 369 -2.22 -25.71 -13.90
CA TRP A 369 -2.89 -26.43 -14.99
C TRP A 369 -3.51 -25.47 -16.02
N GLN A 370 -3.33 -24.16 -15.84
CA GLN A 370 -3.52 -23.12 -16.86
C GLN A 370 -2.14 -22.77 -17.46
N SER A 371 -2.11 -22.02 -18.56
CA SER A 371 -0.87 -21.39 -19.04
C SER A 371 -0.78 -19.95 -18.52
N ALA A 372 0.42 -19.36 -18.56
CA ALA A 372 0.58 -17.92 -18.41
C ALA A 372 -0.25 -17.19 -19.49
N THR A 373 -0.84 -16.07 -19.08
CA THR A 373 -1.43 -15.06 -19.97
C THR A 373 -0.32 -14.14 -20.48
N ASN A 374 -0.61 -12.94 -20.96
CA ASN A 374 0.35 -12.06 -21.59
C ASN A 374 0.12 -10.63 -21.10
N PRO A 375 0.99 -10.08 -20.23
CA PRO A 375 0.81 -8.78 -19.56
C PRO A 375 0.99 -7.54 -20.45
N LEU A 376 0.75 -7.71 -21.75
CA LEU A 376 0.74 -6.68 -22.79
C LEU A 376 -0.49 -6.83 -23.71
N LEU A 377 -1.44 -7.72 -23.37
CA LEU A 377 -2.69 -8.00 -24.05
C LEU A 377 -3.78 -8.36 -23.02
N ASN A 378 -4.62 -7.36 -22.71
CA ASN A 378 -5.80 -7.39 -21.84
C ASN A 378 -6.96 -8.35 -22.26
N ASP A 379 -6.67 -9.34 -23.09
CA ASP A 379 -7.50 -10.39 -23.71
C ASP A 379 -6.52 -11.28 -24.49
N THR A 380 -5.88 -12.24 -23.81
CA THR A 380 -4.78 -13.04 -24.35
C THR A 380 -5.23 -13.99 -25.46
N ASP A 381 -6.43 -14.55 -25.35
CA ASP A 381 -6.94 -15.53 -26.31
C ASP A 381 -7.75 -14.94 -27.48
N GLY A 382 -8.21 -13.69 -27.33
CA GLY A 382 -8.90 -12.89 -28.34
C GLY A 382 -10.39 -13.18 -28.48
N ASP A 383 -11.05 -13.69 -27.43
CA ASP A 383 -12.48 -13.98 -27.44
C ASP A 383 -13.37 -12.77 -27.13
N GLY A 384 -12.83 -11.75 -26.46
CA GLY A 384 -13.50 -10.51 -26.08
C GLY A 384 -13.76 -10.33 -24.58
N GLN A 385 -13.24 -11.20 -23.70
CA GLN A 385 -13.23 -11.01 -22.25
C GLN A 385 -11.80 -10.69 -21.76
N PRO A 386 -11.64 -9.84 -20.72
CA PRO A 386 -10.33 -9.62 -20.12
C PRO A 386 -9.83 -10.80 -19.29
N ASP A 387 -8.53 -11.06 -19.31
CA ASP A 387 -7.89 -12.16 -18.60
C ASP A 387 -8.12 -12.02 -17.08
N GLY A 388 -7.91 -10.83 -16.52
CA GLY A 388 -8.22 -10.49 -15.12
C GLY A 388 -9.68 -10.70 -14.73
N TRP A 389 -10.61 -10.46 -15.66
CA TRP A 389 -12.05 -10.72 -15.46
C TRP A 389 -12.37 -12.22 -15.50
N GLU A 390 -11.67 -13.02 -16.31
CA GLU A 390 -11.79 -14.49 -16.28
C GLU A 390 -11.13 -15.12 -15.04
N MET A 391 -10.10 -14.47 -14.47
CA MET A 391 -9.05 -15.17 -13.74
C MET A 391 -9.30 -15.60 -12.29
N GLN A 392 -10.52 -15.52 -11.86
CA GLN A 392 -10.77 -14.92 -10.57
C GLN A 392 -10.36 -15.75 -9.27
N VAL A 393 -9.82 -15.17 -8.16
CA VAL A 393 -9.77 -15.72 -6.75
C VAL A 393 -9.68 -14.62 -5.63
N PHE A 394 -10.73 -14.38 -4.79
CA PHE A 394 -10.77 -13.31 -3.76
C PHE A 394 -9.63 -13.45 -2.74
N SER A 395 -8.66 -12.53 -2.81
CA SER A 395 -7.53 -12.55 -1.89
C SER A 395 -7.81 -11.74 -0.63
N VAL A 396 -7.92 -12.47 0.49
CA VAL A 396 -8.00 -11.86 1.84
C VAL A 396 -6.67 -11.23 2.29
N GLN A 397 -5.61 -11.31 1.47
CA GLN A 397 -4.29 -10.74 1.72
C GLN A 397 -4.01 -9.53 0.82
N GLU A 398 -4.41 -9.57 -0.46
CA GLU A 398 -4.19 -8.50 -1.44
C GLU A 398 -5.42 -7.58 -1.67
N ASN A 399 -6.61 -7.93 -1.17
CA ASN A 399 -7.84 -7.10 -1.27
C ASN A 399 -8.34 -6.88 -2.72
N THR A 400 -8.06 -7.81 -3.63
CA THR A 400 -8.59 -7.88 -5.00
C THR A 400 -9.66 -8.97 -5.13
N ASN A 401 -10.58 -8.80 -6.08
CA ASN A 401 -11.96 -9.29 -5.97
C ASN A 401 -12.35 -10.20 -7.13
N SER A 402 -12.86 -11.41 -6.83
CA SER A 402 -12.78 -12.50 -7.82
C SER A 402 -13.22 -13.92 -7.30
N HIS A 403 -13.75 -14.86 -8.12
CA HIS A 403 -13.83 -16.34 -7.86
C HIS A 403 -13.94 -17.32 -9.10
N SER A 404 -12.93 -18.18 -9.39
CA SER A 404 -12.80 -18.98 -10.64
C SER A 404 -13.45 -20.37 -10.62
N LEU A 405 -14.35 -20.59 -11.59
CA LEU A 405 -15.34 -21.68 -11.57
C LEU A 405 -14.94 -22.90 -12.41
N TRP A 406 -14.81 -24.06 -11.76
CA TRP A 406 -14.46 -25.35 -12.39
C TRP A 406 -15.65 -26.24 -12.63
N ILE A 407 -15.98 -26.53 -13.89
CA ILE A 407 -17.12 -27.37 -14.25
C ILE A 407 -16.71 -28.80 -14.63
N SER A 408 -17.38 -29.80 -14.06
CA SER A 408 -17.17 -31.22 -14.38
C SER A 408 -18.46 -32.00 -14.58
N LYS A 409 -18.52 -32.84 -15.64
CA LYS A 409 -19.63 -33.78 -15.90
C LYS A 409 -19.49 -35.14 -15.19
N THR A 410 -18.41 -35.37 -14.44
CA THR A 410 -18.07 -36.67 -13.83
C THR A 410 -17.39 -36.49 -12.48
N ASN A 411 -17.32 -37.52 -11.64
CA ASN A 411 -16.44 -37.47 -10.46
C ASN A 411 -14.98 -37.29 -10.91
N TRP A 412 -14.31 -36.28 -10.39
CA TRP A 412 -12.96 -35.90 -10.78
C TRP A 412 -12.05 -35.78 -9.56
N LEU A 413 -10.75 -35.93 -9.82
CA LEU A 413 -9.72 -35.78 -8.80
C LEU A 413 -9.16 -34.35 -8.93
N PRO A 414 -9.31 -33.50 -7.92
CA PRO A 414 -8.61 -32.23 -7.89
C PRO A 414 -7.11 -32.44 -8.06
N PRO A 415 -6.44 -31.59 -8.83
CA PRO A 415 -4.98 -31.58 -8.84
C PRO A 415 -4.43 -31.39 -7.41
N GLY A 416 -3.30 -32.01 -7.10
CA GLY A 416 -2.77 -32.08 -5.73
C GLY A 416 -3.48 -33.10 -4.83
N CYS A 417 -4.62 -33.67 -5.24
CA CYS A 417 -5.27 -34.78 -4.53
C CYS A 417 -4.78 -36.14 -5.03
N ASP A 418 -4.29 -37.01 -4.15
CA ASP A 418 -3.87 -38.37 -4.47
C ASP A 418 -5.03 -39.41 -4.44
N SER A 419 -6.18 -39.06 -3.85
CA SER A 419 -7.24 -40.02 -3.50
C SER A 419 -8.66 -39.46 -3.65
N MET A 420 -9.44 -40.09 -4.53
CA MET A 420 -10.88 -39.80 -4.72
C MET A 420 -11.72 -39.96 -3.44
N MET A 421 -11.21 -40.66 -2.42
CA MET A 421 -11.87 -40.83 -1.12
C MET A 421 -11.51 -39.77 -0.07
N GLU A 422 -10.45 -38.98 -0.28
CA GLU A 422 -10.00 -37.97 0.68
C GLU A 422 -10.33 -36.54 0.22
N CYS A 423 -10.22 -36.29 -1.09
CA CYS A 423 -10.40 -34.95 -1.68
C CYS A 423 -11.00 -35.00 -3.10
N GLY A 424 -11.56 -36.14 -3.53
CA GLY A 424 -12.29 -36.25 -4.79
C GLY A 424 -13.53 -35.36 -4.81
N LYS A 425 -13.89 -34.86 -6.00
CA LYS A 425 -15.01 -33.92 -6.21
C LYS A 425 -16.06 -34.52 -7.13
N GLY A 426 -17.33 -34.22 -6.84
CA GLY A 426 -18.47 -34.64 -7.66
C GLY A 426 -18.60 -33.84 -8.96
N PRO A 427 -19.49 -34.27 -9.88
CA PRO A 427 -19.92 -33.43 -11.00
C PRO A 427 -20.58 -32.14 -10.49
N GLY A 428 -20.35 -31.02 -11.18
CA GLY A 428 -20.79 -29.69 -10.78
C GLY A 428 -19.74 -28.61 -11.05
N GLY A 429 -20.10 -27.37 -10.69
CA GLY A 429 -19.28 -26.17 -10.67
C GLY A 429 -18.62 -25.98 -9.30
N TRP A 430 -17.30 -25.87 -9.27
CA TRP A 430 -16.48 -25.77 -8.07
C TRP A 430 -15.59 -24.53 -8.13
N ILE A 431 -15.80 -23.58 -7.22
CA ILE A 431 -14.95 -22.38 -7.13
C ILE A 431 -13.68 -22.70 -6.33
N TRP A 432 -12.51 -22.30 -6.81
CA TRP A 432 -11.27 -22.35 -6.02
C TRP A 432 -11.12 -21.10 -5.15
N VAL A 433 -10.79 -21.27 -3.86
CA VAL A 433 -10.72 -20.15 -2.89
C VAL A 433 -9.28 -19.79 -2.52
N ASN A 434 -8.44 -20.79 -2.22
CA ASN A 434 -6.98 -20.68 -2.04
C ASN A 434 -6.41 -22.04 -1.62
N TYR A 435 -5.08 -22.13 -1.45
CA TYR A 435 -4.39 -23.35 -1.03
C TYR A 435 -4.76 -23.86 0.38
N VAL A 436 -5.34 -23.03 1.25
CA VAL A 436 -5.71 -23.39 2.63
C VAL A 436 -7.14 -23.94 2.71
N SER A 437 -8.09 -23.28 2.04
CA SER A 437 -9.51 -23.65 1.99
C SER A 437 -9.83 -24.67 0.89
N GLY A 438 -9.04 -24.68 -0.19
CA GLY A 438 -9.27 -25.48 -1.38
C GLY A 438 -10.48 -25.00 -2.20
N PHE A 439 -11.19 -25.95 -2.81
CA PHE A 439 -12.43 -25.68 -3.54
C PHE A 439 -13.61 -25.49 -2.58
N ALA A 440 -14.31 -24.36 -2.72
CA ALA A 440 -15.58 -24.04 -2.07
C ALA A 440 -16.63 -25.15 -2.26
N SER A 441 -17.60 -25.19 -1.37
CA SER A 441 -18.71 -26.16 -1.40
C SER A 441 -19.95 -25.50 -0.81
N SER A 442 -21.11 -25.81 -1.37
CA SER A 442 -22.40 -25.39 -0.80
C SER A 442 -22.82 -26.20 0.44
N GLY A 443 -21.94 -27.11 0.92
CA GLY A 443 -22.21 -28.01 2.04
C GLY A 443 -22.67 -29.37 1.54
N ASP A 444 -23.80 -29.84 2.05
CA ASP A 444 -24.47 -31.08 1.65
C ASP A 444 -25.96 -30.70 1.46
N ARG A 445 -26.26 -30.02 0.34
CA ARG A 445 -27.61 -29.51 0.00
C ARG A 445 -28.56 -30.66 -0.29
N ASN A 446 -28.03 -31.82 -0.68
CA ASN A 446 -28.82 -32.99 -1.07
C ASN A 446 -28.98 -34.07 0.05
N ASP A 447 -28.33 -33.90 1.20
CA ASP A 447 -28.34 -34.80 2.38
C ASP A 447 -27.79 -36.23 2.11
N ASP A 448 -26.91 -36.43 1.11
CA ASP A 448 -26.31 -37.74 0.78
C ASP A 448 -25.01 -38.08 1.55
N GLY A 449 -24.44 -37.10 2.26
CA GLY A 449 -23.22 -37.24 3.06
C GLY A 449 -21.93 -36.98 2.29
N ILE A 450 -22.00 -36.44 1.07
CA ILE A 450 -20.88 -35.96 0.27
C ILE A 450 -20.95 -34.43 0.20
N LEU A 451 -19.79 -33.77 0.13
CA LEU A 451 -19.76 -32.33 -0.13
C LEU A 451 -20.23 -32.06 -1.56
N ASP A 452 -21.26 -31.23 -1.68
CA ASP A 452 -21.85 -30.77 -2.92
C ASP A 452 -20.98 -29.70 -3.60
N PRO A 453 -21.05 -29.58 -4.94
CA PRO A 453 -20.45 -28.47 -5.67
C PRO A 453 -21.00 -27.12 -5.18
N HIS A 454 -20.38 -26.02 -5.61
CA HIS A 454 -20.96 -24.71 -5.40
C HIS A 454 -22.25 -24.58 -6.25
N TYR A 455 -22.16 -24.94 -7.53
CA TYR A 455 -23.30 -25.03 -8.46
C TYR A 455 -23.49 -26.45 -9.01
N PHE A 456 -24.72 -26.95 -9.06
CA PHE A 456 -25.01 -28.20 -9.76
C PHE A 456 -25.08 -28.00 -11.28
N LEU A 457 -24.80 -29.07 -12.05
CA LEU A 457 -24.85 -29.04 -13.53
C LEU A 457 -26.24 -28.72 -14.14
N TYR A 458 -27.29 -28.71 -13.34
CA TYR A 458 -28.63 -28.32 -13.76
C TYR A 458 -28.99 -26.88 -13.35
N GLU A 459 -28.16 -26.24 -12.53
CA GLU A 459 -28.29 -24.83 -12.12
C GLU A 459 -27.58 -23.92 -13.14
N MET A 460 -26.44 -24.36 -13.71
CA MET A 460 -25.68 -23.60 -14.73
C MET A 460 -26.24 -23.75 -16.16
N ASN A 461 -26.39 -22.66 -16.93
CA ASN A 461 -26.89 -22.68 -18.31
C ASN A 461 -25.80 -23.02 -19.35
N LEU A 462 -25.36 -24.27 -19.35
CA LEU A 462 -24.29 -24.79 -20.22
C LEU A 462 -24.69 -24.96 -21.71
N SER A 463 -25.48 -24.03 -22.24
CA SER A 463 -25.95 -23.98 -23.63
C SER A 463 -24.82 -23.62 -24.60
N GLY A 464 -24.64 -24.42 -25.65
CA GLY A 464 -23.52 -24.27 -26.60
C GLY A 464 -22.18 -24.84 -26.11
N PHE A 465 -22.05 -25.06 -24.80
CA PHE A 465 -20.81 -25.38 -24.13
C PHE A 465 -20.46 -26.89 -24.12
N ASN A 466 -19.27 -27.25 -24.62
CA ASN A 466 -18.83 -28.63 -24.82
C ASN A 466 -17.73 -29.07 -23.82
N ILE A 467 -18.09 -29.29 -22.54
CA ILE A 467 -17.17 -29.93 -21.57
C ILE A 467 -16.57 -31.22 -22.16
N PRO A 468 -15.24 -31.40 -22.15
CA PRO A 468 -14.55 -32.61 -22.60
C PRO A 468 -15.06 -33.90 -21.94
N ASP A 469 -14.95 -35.04 -22.63
CA ASP A 469 -15.37 -36.37 -22.12
C ASP A 469 -14.62 -36.80 -20.84
N GLU A 470 -13.42 -36.25 -20.57
CA GLU A 470 -12.66 -36.47 -19.33
C GLU A 470 -12.88 -35.36 -18.26
N GLY A 471 -13.83 -34.46 -18.52
CA GLY A 471 -14.66 -33.85 -17.48
C GLY A 471 -14.07 -32.66 -16.71
N ARG A 472 -13.40 -31.72 -17.37
CA ARG A 472 -12.88 -30.49 -16.74
C ARG A 472 -12.95 -29.32 -17.72
N TRP A 473 -13.37 -28.15 -17.24
CA TRP A 473 -13.15 -26.83 -17.83
C TRP A 473 -13.24 -25.79 -16.72
N ALA A 474 -12.59 -24.67 -16.92
CA ALA A 474 -12.75 -23.42 -16.17
C ALA A 474 -12.60 -22.28 -17.19
N LEU A 475 -12.96 -21.05 -16.81
CA LEU A 475 -12.49 -19.84 -17.50
C LEU A 475 -10.95 -19.94 -17.60
N ASP A 476 -10.45 -19.79 -18.82
CA ASP A 476 -9.11 -20.19 -19.27
C ASP A 476 -8.66 -19.19 -20.35
N PRO A 477 -8.22 -17.97 -19.95
CA PRO A 477 -7.79 -16.90 -20.87
C PRO A 477 -6.56 -17.25 -21.71
N SER A 478 -6.04 -18.48 -21.60
CA SER A 478 -4.80 -18.84 -22.26
C SER A 478 -4.97 -19.06 -23.77
N PHE A 479 -4.07 -18.43 -24.53
CA PHE A 479 -4.15 -18.31 -25.99
C PHE A 479 -4.58 -19.60 -26.72
N GLY A 480 -5.78 -19.54 -27.33
CA GLY A 480 -6.35 -20.65 -28.10
C GLY A 480 -7.29 -21.57 -27.31
N SER A 481 -7.76 -21.11 -26.16
CA SER A 481 -8.99 -21.54 -25.48
C SER A 481 -10.21 -21.62 -26.45
N PRO A 482 -11.36 -22.17 -26.00
CA PRO A 482 -12.63 -22.02 -26.68
C PRO A 482 -13.42 -20.82 -26.12
N VAL A 483 -13.67 -19.82 -26.98
CA VAL A 483 -14.60 -18.67 -26.79
C VAL A 483 -15.69 -18.96 -25.75
N ASP A 484 -15.70 -18.15 -24.68
CA ASP A 484 -16.58 -18.27 -23.53
C ASP A 484 -17.40 -17.01 -23.18
N SER A 485 -17.09 -15.87 -23.79
CA SER A 485 -17.91 -14.65 -23.92
C SER A 485 -19.38 -14.87 -24.34
N ILE A 486 -19.72 -16.05 -24.85
CA ILE A 486 -21.06 -16.42 -25.35
C ILE A 486 -21.87 -17.32 -24.41
N TYR A 487 -21.34 -17.65 -23.23
CA TYR A 487 -22.07 -18.44 -22.23
C TYR A 487 -22.85 -17.55 -21.26
N ASP A 488 -23.51 -18.22 -20.33
CA ASP A 488 -24.40 -17.74 -19.28
C ASP A 488 -24.25 -18.85 -18.21
N ILE A 489 -23.54 -18.58 -17.12
CA ILE A 489 -22.95 -19.64 -16.29
C ILE A 489 -23.63 -19.77 -14.92
N ASP A 490 -24.21 -18.70 -14.39
CA ASP A 490 -25.09 -18.66 -13.23
C ASP A 490 -26.60 -18.78 -13.55
N ASN A 491 -26.99 -18.69 -14.84
CA ASN A 491 -28.38 -18.79 -15.32
C ASN A 491 -29.27 -17.60 -14.91
N ASP A 492 -28.70 -16.39 -14.86
CA ASP A 492 -29.40 -15.12 -14.62
C ASP A 492 -30.13 -14.57 -15.88
N THR A 493 -29.74 -15.07 -17.06
CA THR A 493 -30.14 -14.70 -18.44
C THR A 493 -29.39 -13.54 -19.11
N LEU A 494 -28.41 -12.94 -18.44
CA LEU A 494 -27.36 -12.14 -19.07
C LEU A 494 -26.38 -13.09 -19.79
N GLN A 495 -25.45 -12.55 -20.57
CA GLN A 495 -24.39 -13.34 -21.17
C GLN A 495 -23.07 -12.73 -20.77
N ASN A 496 -22.06 -13.53 -20.48
CA ASN A 496 -20.71 -13.10 -20.07
C ASN A 496 -20.19 -11.84 -20.84
N SER A 497 -20.31 -11.77 -22.18
CA SER A 497 -19.96 -10.57 -23.00
C SER A 497 -20.79 -9.28 -22.79
N LEU A 498 -21.88 -9.35 -22.05
CA LEU A 498 -22.70 -8.23 -21.61
C LEU A 498 -22.39 -7.83 -20.17
N GLU A 499 -21.76 -8.72 -19.40
CA GLU A 499 -21.35 -8.54 -18.00
C GLU A 499 -20.01 -7.82 -17.88
N ALA A 500 -19.22 -7.80 -18.97
CA ALA A 500 -17.94 -7.10 -19.03
C ALA A 500 -18.00 -5.65 -18.51
N PRO A 501 -16.90 -5.10 -17.95
CA PRO A 501 -16.89 -3.77 -17.32
C PRO A 501 -17.36 -2.60 -18.22
N ASP A 502 -17.13 -2.68 -19.54
CA ASP A 502 -17.58 -1.66 -20.50
C ASP A 502 -19.09 -1.76 -20.83
N ARG A 503 -19.77 -2.81 -20.37
CA ARG A 503 -21.17 -3.14 -20.66
C ARG A 503 -22.07 -3.02 -19.44
N TRP A 504 -22.24 -4.08 -18.66
CA TRP A 504 -23.02 -4.09 -17.41
C TRP A 504 -22.19 -4.35 -16.16
N ASP A 505 -20.88 -4.65 -16.24
CA ASP A 505 -19.94 -4.69 -15.10
C ASP A 505 -20.47 -5.52 -13.91
N THR A 506 -20.98 -6.71 -14.24
CA THR A 506 -21.58 -7.70 -13.33
C THR A 506 -20.67 -8.90 -13.16
N ASN A 507 -20.97 -9.72 -12.15
CA ASN A 507 -20.20 -10.90 -11.80
C ASN A 507 -20.77 -12.14 -12.50
N PRO A 508 -20.07 -12.71 -13.51
CA PRO A 508 -20.62 -13.80 -14.33
C PRO A 508 -20.99 -15.06 -13.59
N VAL A 509 -20.52 -15.24 -12.35
CA VAL A 509 -20.77 -16.44 -11.55
C VAL A 509 -21.71 -16.19 -10.38
N ASP A 510 -22.36 -15.04 -10.30
CA ASP A 510 -23.28 -14.68 -9.20
C ASP A 510 -24.46 -13.85 -9.74
N HIS A 511 -25.65 -14.44 -9.76
CA HIS A 511 -26.80 -13.96 -10.53
C HIS A 511 -27.42 -12.64 -10.05
N ASP A 512 -26.99 -12.13 -8.90
CA ASP A 512 -27.48 -10.93 -8.21
C ASP A 512 -26.22 -10.19 -7.72
N SER A 513 -25.64 -9.39 -8.62
CA SER A 513 -24.31 -8.79 -8.46
C SER A 513 -24.24 -7.74 -7.35
N ASP A 514 -25.35 -7.08 -7.02
CA ASP A 514 -25.40 -5.99 -6.05
C ASP A 514 -26.16 -6.32 -4.76
N GLY A 515 -26.93 -7.41 -4.74
CA GLY A 515 -27.56 -8.01 -3.56
C GLY A 515 -28.97 -7.49 -3.26
N ASP A 516 -29.67 -6.92 -4.25
CA ASP A 516 -31.02 -6.38 -4.09
C ASP A 516 -32.16 -7.42 -4.25
N LYS A 517 -31.80 -8.64 -4.68
CA LYS A 517 -32.59 -9.85 -5.00
C LYS A 517 -33.13 -9.96 -6.45
N LEU A 518 -32.92 -8.99 -7.32
CA LEU A 518 -33.22 -9.12 -8.74
C LEU A 518 -32.05 -9.83 -9.44
N PRO A 519 -32.31 -10.66 -10.49
CA PRO A 519 -31.21 -11.18 -11.27
C PRO A 519 -30.72 -10.20 -12.34
N ASP A 520 -29.42 -10.11 -12.54
CA ASP A 520 -28.80 -9.08 -13.38
C ASP A 520 -29.41 -9.02 -14.80
N GLY A 521 -29.57 -10.17 -15.45
CA GLY A 521 -30.17 -10.31 -16.79
C GLY A 521 -31.65 -9.96 -16.87
N TRP A 522 -32.38 -10.04 -15.75
CA TRP A 522 -33.76 -9.58 -15.65
C TRP A 522 -33.82 -8.05 -15.59
N GLU A 523 -32.97 -7.44 -14.74
CA GLU A 523 -32.84 -6.00 -14.63
C GLU A 523 -32.41 -5.36 -15.94
N VAL A 524 -31.31 -5.84 -16.54
CA VAL A 524 -30.80 -5.38 -17.83
C VAL A 524 -31.90 -5.36 -18.89
N ARG A 525 -32.70 -6.43 -18.95
CA ARG A 525 -33.79 -6.56 -19.92
C ARG A 525 -34.87 -5.48 -19.71
N PHE A 526 -35.37 -5.31 -18.49
CA PHE A 526 -36.43 -4.34 -18.24
C PHE A 526 -35.92 -2.89 -18.25
N SER A 527 -34.67 -2.65 -17.88
CA SER A 527 -33.97 -1.37 -18.06
C SER A 527 -33.83 -0.98 -19.53
N GLU A 528 -33.41 -1.90 -20.41
CA GLU A 528 -33.38 -1.64 -21.86
C GLU A 528 -34.79 -1.36 -22.41
N GLU A 529 -35.81 -2.11 -21.99
CA GLU A 529 -37.20 -1.92 -22.44
C GLU A 529 -37.81 -0.60 -21.95
N ALA A 530 -37.56 -0.19 -20.70
CA ALA A 530 -37.96 1.10 -20.14
C ALA A 530 -37.38 2.30 -20.92
N ILE A 531 -36.12 2.18 -21.33
CA ILE A 531 -35.41 3.18 -22.13
C ILE A 531 -35.93 3.20 -23.58
N GLU A 532 -36.21 2.05 -24.21
CA GLU A 532 -36.79 2.00 -25.58
C GLU A 532 -38.21 2.58 -25.61
N LEU A 533 -39.03 2.28 -24.60
CA LEU A 533 -40.39 2.83 -24.46
C LEU A 533 -40.38 4.32 -24.07
N GLY A 534 -39.27 4.83 -23.53
CA GLY A 534 -39.10 6.23 -23.13
C GLY A 534 -39.85 6.58 -21.85
N LEU A 535 -39.96 5.62 -20.92
CA LEU A 535 -40.53 5.81 -19.59
C LEU A 535 -39.60 6.62 -18.69
N VAL A 536 -38.28 6.42 -18.86
CA VAL A 536 -37.20 7.08 -18.11
C VAL A 536 -36.31 7.95 -19.02
N ASP A 537 -35.67 8.99 -18.47
CA ASP A 537 -34.72 9.83 -19.22
C ASP A 537 -33.29 9.34 -19.01
N ASN A 538 -32.69 8.79 -20.07
CA ASN A 538 -31.30 8.35 -20.06
C ASN A 538 -30.31 9.46 -19.61
N ASN A 539 -30.65 10.75 -19.78
CA ASN A 539 -29.79 11.85 -19.31
C ASN A 539 -29.84 12.06 -17.79
N THR A 540 -30.88 11.61 -17.08
CA THR A 540 -30.94 11.70 -15.61
C THR A 540 -30.22 10.52 -14.97
N LEU A 541 -30.40 9.30 -15.48
CA LEU A 541 -29.71 8.09 -15.01
C LEU A 541 -28.18 8.22 -15.15
N ASN A 542 -27.69 8.59 -16.34
CA ASN A 542 -26.27 8.88 -16.56
C ASN A 542 -25.68 10.01 -15.67
N ALA A 543 -26.52 10.87 -15.08
CA ALA A 543 -26.08 11.91 -14.16
C ALA A 543 -25.98 11.43 -12.70
N LEU A 544 -26.61 10.30 -12.38
CA LEU A 544 -26.54 9.59 -11.10
C LEU A 544 -25.42 8.53 -11.13
N GLY A 545 -25.17 7.93 -12.30
CA GLY A 545 -24.14 6.90 -12.53
C GLY A 545 -24.70 5.58 -13.05
N SER A 546 -26.03 5.44 -13.03
CA SER A 546 -26.75 4.25 -13.47
C SER A 546 -26.92 4.18 -15.00
N ARG A 547 -26.86 2.95 -15.51
CA ARG A 547 -27.03 2.56 -16.92
C ARG A 547 -28.50 2.28 -17.27
N GLY A 548 -29.31 1.95 -16.26
CA GLY A 548 -30.75 1.71 -16.32
C GLY A 548 -31.47 2.24 -15.08
N PRO A 549 -32.81 2.17 -15.01
CA PRO A 549 -33.57 2.36 -13.78
C PRO A 549 -33.53 1.17 -12.82
N MET A 550 -33.05 0.01 -13.29
CA MET A 550 -32.63 -1.17 -12.51
C MET A 550 -31.28 -1.57 -13.11
N ASP A 551 -30.17 -1.09 -12.52
CA ASP A 551 -28.81 -1.28 -12.99
C ASP A 551 -28.08 -2.22 -12.01
N PRO A 552 -27.74 -3.47 -12.40
CA PRO A 552 -27.33 -4.58 -11.51
C PRO A 552 -25.99 -4.41 -10.77
N ARG A 553 -25.49 -3.18 -10.70
CA ARG A 553 -24.27 -2.75 -10.01
C ARG A 553 -24.58 -1.80 -8.85
N MET A 554 -25.84 -1.42 -8.72
CA MET A 554 -26.32 -0.29 -7.93
C MET A 554 -27.65 -0.70 -7.31
N PRO A 555 -27.65 -1.14 -6.03
CA PRO A 555 -28.86 -1.65 -5.39
C PRO A 555 -30.00 -0.64 -5.22
N ASP A 556 -29.80 0.60 -5.68
CA ASP A 556 -30.66 1.80 -5.63
C ASP A 556 -30.18 2.70 -6.79
N SER A 557 -30.73 2.48 -8.00
CA SER A 557 -30.29 3.08 -9.26
C SER A 557 -30.64 4.57 -9.42
N ASP A 558 -31.64 5.03 -8.70
CA ASP A 558 -32.20 6.38 -8.76
C ASP A 558 -31.79 7.26 -7.55
N LEU A 559 -31.32 6.61 -6.47
CA LEU A 559 -30.80 7.19 -5.22
C LEU A 559 -31.87 7.87 -4.34
N ASP A 560 -33.12 7.41 -4.37
CA ASP A 560 -34.18 7.86 -3.43
C ASP A 560 -34.09 7.20 -2.04
N GLY A 561 -33.41 6.05 -1.92
CA GLY A 561 -33.21 5.29 -0.70
C GLY A 561 -34.12 4.06 -0.54
N ILE A 562 -34.84 3.66 -1.57
CA ILE A 562 -35.46 2.35 -1.75
C ILE A 562 -34.56 1.54 -2.70
N ASN A 563 -34.36 0.26 -2.41
CA ASN A 563 -33.61 -0.60 -3.32
C ASN A 563 -34.48 -1.02 -4.52
N ASP A 564 -33.89 -1.17 -5.71
CA ASP A 564 -34.60 -1.38 -6.99
C ASP A 564 -35.59 -2.57 -6.92
N GLY A 565 -35.20 -3.71 -6.33
CA GLY A 565 -36.06 -4.89 -6.11
C GLY A 565 -37.23 -4.67 -5.14
N ASN A 566 -37.26 -3.56 -4.40
CA ASN A 566 -38.36 -3.18 -3.50
C ASN A 566 -39.11 -1.92 -3.98
N GLU A 567 -38.77 -1.39 -5.17
CA GLU A 567 -39.57 -0.36 -5.84
C GLU A 567 -40.86 -0.93 -6.46
N ASP A 568 -41.84 -0.05 -6.69
CA ASP A 568 -43.03 -0.28 -7.53
C ASP A 568 -43.03 0.83 -8.60
N MET A 569 -42.45 0.53 -9.76
CA MET A 569 -42.13 1.54 -10.78
C MET A 569 -43.36 1.94 -11.61
N ASP A 570 -44.33 1.05 -11.81
CA ASP A 570 -45.51 1.30 -12.66
C ASP A 570 -46.84 1.55 -11.90
N ASN A 571 -46.79 1.38 -10.57
CA ASN A 571 -47.84 1.70 -9.59
C ASN A 571 -49.12 0.88 -9.81
N ASP A 572 -48.97 -0.43 -10.01
CA ASP A 572 -50.08 -1.32 -10.31
C ASP A 572 -50.78 -1.95 -9.09
N GLY A 573 -50.18 -1.83 -7.90
CA GLY A 573 -50.61 -2.45 -6.65
C GLY A 573 -52.04 -2.12 -6.19
N LEU A 574 -52.47 -2.74 -5.08
CA LEU A 574 -53.85 -2.63 -4.64
C LEU A 574 -54.19 -1.23 -4.12
N ASN A 575 -55.25 -0.65 -4.67
CA ASN A 575 -55.70 0.67 -4.26
C ASN A 575 -56.04 0.75 -2.76
N ARG A 576 -55.18 1.40 -1.97
CA ARG A 576 -55.31 1.57 -0.51
C ARG A 576 -56.67 2.08 -0.07
N THR A 577 -57.30 2.98 -0.83
CA THR A 577 -58.64 3.49 -0.46
C THR A 577 -59.69 2.38 -0.49
N ILE A 578 -59.58 1.42 -1.43
CA ILE A 578 -60.46 0.25 -1.50
C ILE A 578 -60.18 -0.70 -0.32
N LEU A 579 -58.90 -0.96 -0.01
CA LEU A 579 -58.50 -1.75 1.15
C LEU A 579 -59.04 -1.16 2.47
N MET A 580 -58.92 0.16 2.67
CA MET A 580 -59.44 0.83 3.86
C MET A 580 -60.96 0.71 3.99
N TYR A 581 -61.72 0.84 2.90
CA TYR A 581 -63.18 0.59 2.93
C TYR A 581 -63.55 -0.88 3.19
N ARG A 582 -62.62 -1.81 2.96
CA ARG A 582 -62.83 -3.26 3.08
C ARG A 582 -62.49 -3.78 4.48
N TYR A 583 -61.31 -3.45 4.99
CA TYR A 583 -60.79 -3.97 6.27
C TYR A 583 -60.95 -2.97 7.44
N CYS A 584 -61.22 -1.71 7.16
CA CYS A 584 -61.45 -0.69 8.19
C CYS A 584 -62.58 0.30 7.84
N PRO A 585 -63.81 -0.15 7.49
CA PRO A 585 -64.87 0.73 6.98
C PRO A 585 -65.21 1.94 7.87
N GLY A 586 -64.93 1.87 9.19
CA GLY A 586 -65.06 3.01 10.11
C GLY A 586 -63.97 4.09 10.03
N TRP A 587 -62.94 3.95 9.19
CA TRP A 587 -61.74 4.81 9.17
C TRP A 587 -62.02 6.31 9.00
N ASP A 588 -63.08 6.67 8.27
CA ASP A 588 -63.45 8.07 7.99
C ASP A 588 -64.39 8.70 9.04
N ASN A 589 -64.87 7.89 10.01
CA ASN A 589 -65.94 8.26 10.93
C ASN A 589 -65.56 7.98 12.40
N PRO A 590 -65.12 8.98 13.19
CA PRO A 590 -64.74 8.81 14.60
C PRO A 590 -65.85 8.39 15.60
N GLN A 591 -67.05 8.06 15.10
CA GLN A 591 -68.16 7.50 15.86
C GLN A 591 -68.43 6.03 15.50
N ASP A 592 -67.78 5.54 14.46
CA ASP A 592 -67.72 4.14 14.08
C ASP A 592 -66.38 3.55 14.53
N PHE A 593 -66.37 2.25 14.81
CA PHE A 593 -65.19 1.52 15.28
C PHE A 593 -65.08 0.15 14.58
N GLU A 594 -65.80 -0.06 13.48
CA GLU A 594 -65.70 -1.25 12.64
C GLU A 594 -64.38 -1.19 11.85
N CYS A 595 -63.34 -1.76 12.45
CA CYS A 595 -61.99 -1.81 11.92
C CYS A 595 -61.29 -3.11 12.34
N HIS A 596 -60.99 -3.95 11.37
CA HIS A 596 -60.39 -5.27 11.52
C HIS A 596 -58.85 -5.23 11.40
N ILE A 597 -58.33 -4.25 10.64
CA ILE A 597 -56.90 -3.98 10.49
C ILE A 597 -56.69 -2.45 10.58
N ASP A 598 -55.99 -1.99 11.62
CA ASP A 598 -55.80 -0.55 11.92
C ASP A 598 -54.76 0.10 10.99
N PRO A 599 -55.16 1.01 10.07
CA PRO A 599 -54.26 1.65 9.11
C PRO A 599 -53.32 2.70 9.74
N TYR A 600 -53.50 3.05 11.02
CA TYR A 600 -52.67 4.03 11.73
C TYR A 600 -51.86 3.43 12.89
N GLY A 601 -51.89 2.09 13.00
CA GLY A 601 -51.23 1.32 14.05
C GLY A 601 -50.33 0.22 13.47
N PRO A 602 -50.18 -0.93 14.16
CA PRO A 602 -49.38 -2.06 13.66
C PRO A 602 -49.85 -2.64 12.32
N GLY A 603 -51.08 -2.34 11.90
CA GLY A 603 -51.64 -2.76 10.62
C GLY A 603 -51.40 -1.78 9.47
N SER A 604 -50.59 -0.72 9.63
CA SER A 604 -50.26 0.15 8.49
C SER A 604 -49.50 -0.63 7.40
N ALA A 605 -48.57 -1.49 7.81
CA ALA A 605 -47.79 -2.36 6.93
C ALA A 605 -48.69 -3.14 5.96
N PHE A 606 -49.77 -3.79 6.43
CA PHE A 606 -50.75 -4.45 5.55
C PHE A 606 -51.29 -3.59 4.40
N TYR A 607 -51.41 -2.27 4.60
CA TYR A 607 -51.85 -1.35 3.56
C TYR A 607 -50.70 -0.75 2.76
N ASP A 608 -49.48 -0.74 3.29
CA ASP A 608 -48.26 -0.28 2.62
C ASP A 608 -47.74 -1.41 1.70
N ASP A 609 -47.56 -2.61 2.24
CA ASP A 609 -47.14 -3.86 1.57
C ASP A 609 -48.11 -4.31 0.44
N LEU A 610 -49.38 -3.89 0.46
CA LEU A 610 -50.35 -4.19 -0.59
C LEU A 610 -50.59 -3.02 -1.56
N GLU A 611 -50.17 -1.81 -1.22
CA GLU A 611 -50.27 -0.64 -2.11
C GLU A 611 -49.10 -0.60 -3.10
N ASN A 612 -47.93 -1.13 -2.70
CA ASN A 612 -46.78 -1.36 -3.54
C ASN A 612 -46.74 -2.83 -3.96
N TYR A 613 -46.76 -3.13 -5.27
CA TYR A 613 -46.41 -4.46 -5.77
C TYR A 613 -44.99 -4.35 -6.34
N THR A 614 -44.04 -5.04 -5.71
CA THR A 614 -42.63 -4.71 -5.90
C THR A 614 -41.99 -5.45 -7.08
N ASN A 615 -40.97 -4.84 -7.69
CA ASN A 615 -40.19 -5.43 -8.79
C ASN A 615 -39.74 -6.89 -8.49
N PHE A 616 -39.38 -7.20 -7.24
CA PHE A 616 -39.05 -8.57 -6.81
C PHE A 616 -40.27 -9.51 -6.77
N GLU A 617 -41.44 -9.06 -6.29
CA GLU A 617 -42.67 -9.86 -6.34
C GLU A 617 -43.11 -10.12 -7.79
N GLU A 618 -42.83 -9.18 -8.69
CA GLU A 618 -43.06 -9.36 -10.12
C GLU A 618 -42.12 -10.37 -10.77
N TYR A 619 -40.85 -10.36 -10.37
CA TYR A 619 -39.91 -11.41 -10.74
C TYR A 619 -40.42 -12.80 -10.30
N GLU A 620 -40.87 -12.95 -9.04
CA GLU A 620 -41.39 -14.23 -8.53
C GLU A 620 -42.67 -14.70 -9.26
N ASN A 621 -43.53 -13.78 -9.70
CA ASN A 621 -44.80 -14.10 -10.38
C ASN A 621 -44.72 -14.08 -11.92
N GLY A 622 -43.64 -13.57 -12.50
CA GLY A 622 -43.41 -13.49 -13.94
C GLY A 622 -44.17 -12.34 -14.64
N THR A 623 -44.40 -11.23 -13.94
CA THR A 623 -45.06 -10.01 -14.45
C THR A 623 -44.01 -8.98 -14.90
N SER A 624 -44.34 -7.69 -15.06
CA SER A 624 -43.50 -6.72 -15.78
C SER A 624 -43.44 -5.35 -15.09
N PRO A 625 -42.29 -4.96 -14.47
CA PRO A 625 -42.15 -3.77 -13.61
C PRO A 625 -42.37 -2.42 -14.27
N ILE A 626 -42.58 -2.41 -15.58
CA ILE A 626 -42.76 -1.22 -16.40
C ILE A 626 -44.11 -1.22 -17.12
N ASN A 627 -44.98 -2.21 -16.88
CA ASN A 627 -46.26 -2.36 -17.56
C ASN A 627 -47.32 -3.14 -16.73
N ASN A 628 -48.18 -2.36 -16.09
CA ASN A 628 -49.29 -2.73 -15.20
C ASN A 628 -50.46 -3.54 -15.80
N ASP A 629 -50.25 -4.30 -16.87
CA ASP A 629 -51.23 -5.17 -17.55
C ASP A 629 -50.42 -6.08 -18.50
N THR A 630 -49.65 -7.03 -17.95
CA THR A 630 -48.68 -7.86 -18.70
C THR A 630 -49.35 -8.70 -19.79
N ASP A 631 -50.55 -9.22 -19.52
CA ASP A 631 -51.28 -10.10 -20.45
C ASP A 631 -52.25 -9.34 -21.40
N GLY A 632 -52.63 -8.10 -21.04
CA GLY A 632 -53.47 -7.20 -21.83
C GLY A 632 -54.98 -7.39 -21.64
N ASP A 633 -55.45 -8.13 -20.63
CA ASP A 633 -56.87 -8.32 -20.34
C ASP A 633 -57.54 -7.07 -19.72
N LYS A 634 -56.75 -6.19 -19.08
CA LYS A 634 -57.10 -4.97 -18.30
C LYS A 634 -57.35 -5.18 -16.81
N TRP A 635 -56.75 -6.19 -16.22
CA TRP A 635 -56.48 -6.20 -14.78
C TRP A 635 -55.04 -5.71 -14.57
N ASN A 636 -54.78 -5.13 -13.39
CA ASN A 636 -53.41 -4.85 -12.97
C ASN A 636 -52.79 -6.15 -12.47
N ASP A 637 -51.51 -6.38 -12.73
CA ASP A 637 -50.82 -7.63 -12.44
C ASP A 637 -50.80 -7.93 -10.92
N GLY A 638 -50.44 -6.97 -10.07
CA GLY A 638 -50.53 -7.10 -8.60
C GLY A 638 -51.97 -7.33 -8.12
N SER A 639 -52.97 -6.79 -8.83
CA SER A 639 -54.38 -7.12 -8.58
C SER A 639 -54.81 -8.47 -9.13
N GLU A 640 -54.17 -9.01 -10.17
CA GLU A 640 -54.44 -10.34 -10.69
C GLU A 640 -53.90 -11.38 -9.73
N VAL A 641 -52.59 -11.32 -9.44
CA VAL A 641 -51.88 -12.22 -8.52
C VAL A 641 -52.56 -12.29 -7.16
N TYR A 642 -52.90 -11.14 -6.55
CA TYR A 642 -53.57 -11.13 -5.24
C TYR A 642 -54.95 -11.83 -5.24
N HIS A 643 -55.70 -11.77 -6.34
CA HIS A 643 -57.08 -12.27 -6.45
C HIS A 643 -57.20 -13.67 -7.08
N GLN A 644 -56.08 -14.34 -7.38
CA GLN A 644 -56.09 -15.75 -7.78
C GLN A 644 -56.54 -16.66 -6.63
N ASP A 645 -57.06 -17.83 -7.00
CA ASP A 645 -57.44 -18.94 -6.11
C ASP A 645 -56.71 -20.17 -6.71
N GLN A 646 -55.55 -20.50 -6.15
CA GLN A 646 -54.59 -21.45 -6.75
C GLN A 646 -54.96 -22.92 -6.51
N ASP A 647 -55.75 -23.22 -5.48
CA ASP A 647 -56.14 -24.58 -5.08
C ASP A 647 -57.67 -24.86 -5.07
N ASP A 648 -58.47 -23.93 -5.58
CA ASP A 648 -59.94 -23.97 -5.74
C ASP A 648 -60.69 -24.05 -4.37
N ASP A 649 -60.23 -23.29 -3.37
CA ASP A 649 -60.75 -23.33 -1.99
C ASP A 649 -61.66 -22.14 -1.59
N ASP A 650 -61.91 -21.19 -2.50
CA ASP A 650 -62.61 -19.90 -2.31
C ASP A 650 -61.90 -18.90 -1.34
N MET A 651 -60.63 -19.10 -1.01
CA MET A 651 -59.76 -18.04 -0.51
C MET A 651 -58.98 -17.39 -1.68
N TRP A 652 -58.15 -16.39 -1.37
CA TRP A 652 -57.37 -15.65 -2.37
C TRP A 652 -55.90 -15.73 -2.01
N SER A 653 -55.07 -16.10 -2.97
CA SER A 653 -53.69 -16.48 -2.73
C SER A 653 -52.84 -15.35 -2.13
N GLY A 654 -53.09 -14.09 -2.49
CA GLY A 654 -52.45 -12.94 -1.85
C GLY A 654 -52.93 -12.66 -0.42
N TRP A 655 -54.17 -12.99 -0.09
CA TRP A 655 -54.68 -12.92 1.29
C TRP A 655 -54.08 -14.04 2.15
N GLU A 656 -53.97 -15.23 1.59
CA GLU A 656 -53.38 -16.40 2.23
C GLU A 656 -51.91 -16.17 2.55
N TYR A 657 -51.13 -15.76 1.54
CA TYR A 657 -49.72 -15.42 1.68
C TYR A 657 -49.49 -14.37 2.79
N TYR A 658 -50.24 -13.26 2.77
CA TYR A 658 -50.09 -12.21 3.80
C TYR A 658 -50.33 -12.73 5.22
N PHE A 659 -51.31 -13.60 5.41
CA PHE A 659 -51.59 -14.21 6.71
C PHE A 659 -50.77 -15.49 6.99
N GLY A 660 -49.79 -15.83 6.15
CA GLY A 660 -48.92 -17.01 6.36
C GLY A 660 -49.69 -18.33 6.32
N TYR A 661 -50.68 -18.40 5.43
CA TYR A 661 -51.32 -19.63 4.94
C TYR A 661 -50.59 -20.11 3.68
N ASP A 662 -50.85 -21.34 3.25
CA ASP A 662 -50.19 -21.93 2.08
C ASP A 662 -51.19 -21.92 0.91
N PRO A 663 -51.05 -21.04 -0.11
CA PRO A 663 -52.01 -20.94 -1.22
C PRO A 663 -52.16 -22.20 -2.10
N MET A 664 -51.49 -23.29 -1.73
CA MET A 664 -51.51 -24.59 -2.40
C MET A 664 -52.03 -25.73 -1.47
N ASP A 665 -52.44 -25.44 -0.22
CA ASP A 665 -53.08 -26.42 0.69
C ASP A 665 -54.53 -26.05 1.07
N PRO A 666 -55.54 -26.59 0.35
CA PRO A 666 -56.96 -26.25 0.52
C PRO A 666 -57.58 -26.83 1.81
N SER A 667 -56.72 -27.27 2.73
CA SER A 667 -57.07 -27.74 4.07
C SER A 667 -57.18 -26.59 5.07
N ASP A 668 -56.50 -25.47 4.83
CA ASP A 668 -56.38 -24.41 5.83
C ASP A 668 -57.55 -23.41 5.85
N SER A 669 -58.35 -23.28 4.79
CA SER A 669 -59.68 -22.62 4.80
C SER A 669 -60.58 -23.04 5.95
N MET A 670 -60.44 -24.29 6.39
CA MET A 670 -61.24 -24.94 7.42
C MET A 670 -60.62 -24.89 8.82
N ILE A 671 -59.48 -24.21 8.98
CA ILE A 671 -58.80 -23.99 10.26
C ILE A 671 -59.35 -22.70 10.93
N ASP A 672 -59.54 -22.78 12.24
CA ASP A 672 -59.82 -21.66 13.16
C ASP A 672 -58.47 -21.29 13.78
N SER A 673 -57.84 -20.24 13.27
CA SER A 673 -56.41 -19.96 13.48
C SER A 673 -56.12 -19.16 14.75
N ASP A 674 -57.04 -18.29 15.16
CA ASP A 674 -56.91 -17.47 16.37
C ASP A 674 -57.75 -17.95 17.57
N GLY A 675 -58.71 -18.85 17.33
CA GLY A 675 -59.57 -19.47 18.34
C GLY A 675 -60.86 -18.70 18.64
N ASP A 676 -61.30 -17.78 17.79
CA ASP A 676 -62.54 -17.02 17.95
C ASP A 676 -63.82 -17.84 17.67
N GLY A 677 -63.69 -18.95 16.91
CA GLY A 677 -64.76 -19.86 16.52
C GLY A 677 -65.24 -19.76 15.07
N PHE A 678 -64.62 -18.93 14.24
CA PHE A 678 -64.76 -18.87 12.79
C PHE A 678 -63.59 -19.59 12.11
N VAL A 679 -63.61 -19.73 10.78
CA VAL A 679 -62.56 -20.42 10.02
C VAL A 679 -61.97 -19.47 8.98
N ASN A 680 -60.72 -19.65 8.58
CA ASN A 680 -59.99 -18.75 7.67
C ASN A 680 -60.82 -18.32 6.44
N LYS A 681 -61.52 -19.26 5.77
CA LYS A 681 -62.40 -18.97 4.63
C LYS A 681 -63.63 -18.11 4.95
N CYS A 682 -64.16 -18.22 6.16
CA CYS A 682 -65.22 -17.32 6.64
C CYS A 682 -64.67 -15.90 6.83
N GLU A 683 -63.46 -15.79 7.35
CA GLU A 683 -62.81 -14.52 7.64
C GLU A 683 -62.34 -13.78 6.39
N SER A 684 -61.69 -14.49 5.46
CA SER A 684 -61.34 -13.97 4.12
C SER A 684 -62.56 -13.39 3.41
N ARG A 685 -63.70 -14.11 3.45
CA ARG A 685 -64.96 -13.68 2.85
C ARG A 685 -65.56 -12.42 3.49
N TRP A 686 -65.38 -12.21 4.79
CA TRP A 686 -65.92 -11.08 5.53
C TRP A 686 -64.90 -9.99 5.86
N ASN A 687 -63.65 -10.18 5.43
CA ASN A 687 -62.53 -9.24 5.56
C ASN A 687 -62.12 -8.99 7.03
N THR A 688 -62.16 -10.03 7.83
CA THR A 688 -61.68 -10.02 9.22
C THR A 688 -60.23 -10.49 9.30
N ASN A 689 -59.58 -10.27 10.44
CA ASN A 689 -58.15 -10.56 10.62
C ASN A 689 -57.99 -11.92 11.33
N PRO A 690 -57.60 -12.99 10.61
CA PRO A 690 -57.62 -14.37 11.11
C PRO A 690 -56.50 -14.71 12.10
N LYS A 691 -55.81 -13.68 12.62
CA LYS A 691 -54.77 -13.77 13.65
C LYS A 691 -55.10 -12.94 14.89
N ASP A 692 -56.20 -12.19 14.92
CA ASP A 692 -56.64 -11.41 16.09
C ASP A 692 -58.03 -11.84 16.55
N PRO A 693 -58.15 -12.57 17.69
CA PRO A 693 -59.43 -13.12 18.18
C PRO A 693 -60.41 -12.06 18.72
N ASN A 694 -60.13 -10.78 18.47
CA ASN A 694 -61.04 -9.66 18.67
C ASN A 694 -61.66 -9.13 17.34
N SER A 695 -61.20 -9.65 16.20
CA SER A 695 -61.56 -9.24 14.84
C SER A 695 -62.41 -10.32 14.17
N PHE A 696 -63.70 -10.36 14.49
CA PHE A 696 -64.60 -11.46 14.11
C PHE A 696 -65.82 -10.99 13.30
N PRO A 697 -66.40 -11.84 12.43
CA PRO A 697 -67.60 -11.52 11.64
C PRO A 697 -68.81 -11.04 12.48
N SER A 698 -69.55 -10.08 11.94
CA SER A 698 -70.63 -9.37 12.65
C SER A 698 -71.95 -10.17 12.74
N GLN A 699 -72.87 -9.74 13.61
CA GLN A 699 -74.18 -10.42 13.79
C GLN A 699 -75.13 -10.21 12.59
N GLY A 700 -74.93 -11.01 11.55
CA GLY A 700 -75.74 -11.03 10.35
C GLY A 700 -75.04 -11.73 9.18
N GLU A 701 -73.73 -11.83 9.27
CA GLU A 701 -72.85 -12.50 8.31
C GLU A 701 -73.00 -14.02 8.43
N LEU A 702 -73.08 -14.69 7.28
CA LEU A 702 -73.33 -16.12 7.20
C LEU A 702 -72.04 -16.84 6.83
N CYS A 703 -71.54 -17.64 7.77
CA CYS A 703 -70.50 -18.62 7.52
C CYS A 703 -71.10 -20.01 7.64
N ASN A 704 -71.35 -20.60 6.48
CA ASN A 704 -71.94 -21.91 6.30
C ASN A 704 -70.91 -22.83 5.62
N ASN A 705 -70.31 -23.73 6.40
CA ASN A 705 -69.30 -24.70 5.95
C ASN A 705 -69.87 -25.82 5.03
N TYR A 706 -70.89 -25.51 4.21
CA TYR A 706 -71.74 -26.46 3.46
C TYR A 706 -72.42 -25.88 2.19
N GLU A 707 -72.07 -24.68 1.72
CA GLU A 707 -72.48 -24.22 0.38
C GLU A 707 -71.33 -24.35 -0.61
#